data_AF-A0A2D5QPB0-F1
#
_entry.id   AF-A0A2D5QPB0-F1
#
_cell.length_a   1.000
_cell.length_b   1.000
_cell.length_c   1.000
_cell.angle_alpha   90.00
_cell.angle_beta   90.00
_cell.angle_gamma   90.00
#
_symmetry.space_group_name_H-M   'P 1'
#
loop_
_entity.id
_entity.type
_entity.pdbx_description
1 polymer ?
#
loop_
_entity_poly.entity_id
_entity_poly.type
_entity_poly.pdbx_seq_one_letter_code
_entity_poly.pdbx_strand_id
1 'polypeptide(L)'
;MKELRRNYTLFIDESGQFGEEALKTERKSSNDQPSSQICGVLVPGVFEKKKRGADLPHALLSLFPKGGEMHATEITYAERAQLVKKVLQQSKNSGWRLVRLVNNSGIGEGEVIQTYTRMVAEMIVCIYRKLREEEPQERPVINLTYAQVLLGKRIDGRDYYFSRKEISGSMRYQGTPIMIPILEYKEAIARELQIDLRHGLGLDEQEVTKVFGQVNEESARIHPALQLSDLISNCSYKRGRALRNYQSVRQKLLNTLEPYDFELHPLQVQHVAEELANHRALGQAIFLILSHLHTQQLSQIAKVRLSEVLEELIEDLAKEHSKELAIDLQALVDAIDDLVQRERDASEAELMIHAIFDQVLKPLEAELKDLWGNTDLEWFRFKLLNLALINANHSGDIQLARQRVILLQDLRSKVNNRWEELPTVMESQLNIAVNFGDRFLFSEGVEIAEEVCGFYQDFTSLLGAFRGQSLISDHLKIRNHMAALGTTLMLERYLCLEKLSNGEVIDDVLIRSRAIAEQALALSDSKEDKMRLWQQYAHLEGLAGDFKSAWQKLFLGVGGQMNEFDLSQTQSFIERLAQHSDMSIKFPMYHTLRLLLLDLQSRRPSDQINVLYQEISTLFVKRFRKLIDGYIDDYPAHALLRTWAVLNALKGEEAVAVGALRVLDRIVQSQKSSLALWLISLCAQLESAVYLAKHGSKQRVKLILEQGVHSKSEKKQIKNQSTLKMLAKLKSQAQSEERLLNWLESLEKQIETWRKNDLSAETAEIILKLCARYSG
;
A
#
# COMPACT_ATOMS: atom_id res chain seq x y z
N MET A 1 23.87 -46.58 8.53
CA MET A 1 24.38 -46.53 7.13
C MET A 1 25.06 -45.20 6.94
N LYS A 2 26.23 -45.14 6.28
CA LYS A 2 26.91 -43.84 6.05
C LYS A 2 26.18 -43.11 4.93
N GLU A 3 25.70 -41.90 5.22
CA GLU A 3 25.13 -41.01 4.21
C GLU A 3 26.18 -40.73 3.12
N LEU A 4 25.77 -40.84 1.85
CA LEU A 4 26.61 -40.55 0.69
C LEU A 4 26.22 -39.18 0.14
N ARG A 5 27.12 -38.21 0.31
CA ARG A 5 27.00 -36.92 -0.38
C ARG A 5 27.58 -37.02 -1.77
N ARG A 6 26.77 -36.75 -2.79
CA ARG A 6 27.20 -36.71 -4.18
C ARG A 6 27.00 -35.33 -4.74
N ASN A 7 27.99 -34.89 -5.49
CA ASN A 7 27.95 -33.61 -6.17
C ASN A 7 27.32 -33.77 -7.55
N TYR A 8 26.57 -32.77 -7.96
CA TYR A 8 26.05 -32.60 -9.30
C TYR A 8 26.36 -31.17 -9.77
N THR A 9 26.52 -31.00 -11.07
CA THR A 9 26.62 -29.68 -11.71
C THR A 9 25.45 -29.52 -12.68
N LEU A 10 24.62 -28.52 -12.40
CA LEU A 10 23.52 -28.07 -13.23
C LEU A 10 24.04 -26.98 -14.17
N PHE A 11 24.02 -27.26 -15.47
CA PHE A 11 24.26 -26.28 -16.53
C PHE A 11 22.91 -25.75 -16.99
N ILE A 12 22.68 -24.44 -16.96
CA ILE A 12 21.43 -23.84 -17.48
C ILE A 12 21.73 -22.86 -18.60
N ASP A 13 20.85 -22.86 -19.60
CA ASP A 13 20.77 -21.81 -20.60
C ASP A 13 19.51 -20.97 -20.41
N GLU A 14 19.66 -19.70 -20.73
CA GLU A 14 18.71 -18.65 -20.37
C GLU A 14 18.05 -18.02 -21.59
N SER A 15 18.08 -18.70 -22.75
CA SER A 15 17.45 -18.25 -24.00
C SER A 15 15.91 -18.08 -23.96
N GLY A 16 15.27 -18.31 -22.81
CA GLY A 16 13.86 -17.97 -22.56
C GLY A 16 13.61 -16.46 -22.63
N GLN A 17 12.42 -16.05 -23.09
CA GLN A 17 12.08 -14.62 -23.15
C GLN A 17 11.61 -14.11 -21.78
N PHE A 18 12.55 -13.72 -20.92
CA PHE A 18 12.27 -13.08 -19.63
C PHE A 18 12.07 -11.56 -19.76
N GLY A 19 11.28 -11.10 -20.74
CA GLY A 19 10.98 -9.68 -20.89
C GLY A 19 9.73 -9.27 -20.11
N GLU A 20 9.68 -8.05 -19.54
CA GLU A 20 8.45 -7.54 -18.90
C GLU A 20 7.21 -7.65 -19.80
N GLU A 21 7.35 -7.35 -21.10
CA GLU A 21 6.22 -7.47 -22.05
C GLU A 21 5.86 -8.94 -22.35
N ALA A 22 6.84 -9.86 -22.34
CA ALA A 22 6.59 -11.28 -22.54
C ALA A 22 5.84 -11.87 -21.33
N LEU A 23 6.30 -11.55 -20.12
CA LEU A 23 5.60 -11.88 -18.86
C LEU A 23 4.21 -11.22 -18.81
N LYS A 24 4.07 -9.95 -19.25
CA LYS A 24 2.74 -9.28 -19.35
C LYS A 24 1.83 -9.93 -20.39
N THR A 25 2.37 -10.47 -21.48
CA THR A 25 1.59 -11.15 -22.53
C THR A 25 1.15 -12.53 -22.07
N GLU A 26 2.04 -13.29 -21.42
CA GLU A 26 1.72 -14.56 -20.75
C GLU A 26 0.57 -14.40 -19.74
N ARG A 27 0.60 -13.33 -18.95
CA ARG A 27 -0.47 -13.01 -17.99
C ARG A 27 -1.84 -12.74 -18.64
N LYS A 28 -1.87 -12.31 -19.92
CA LYS A 28 -3.10 -11.88 -20.61
C LYS A 28 -3.71 -12.94 -21.53
N SER A 29 -2.93 -13.88 -22.06
CA SER A 29 -3.41 -14.85 -23.04
C SER A 29 -3.65 -16.22 -22.42
N SER A 30 -4.90 -16.59 -22.15
CA SER A 30 -5.28 -17.95 -21.74
C SER A 30 -5.03 -19.02 -22.83
N ASN A 31 -4.85 -18.59 -24.09
CA ASN A 31 -4.74 -19.47 -25.27
C ASN A 31 -3.32 -19.61 -25.83
N ASP A 32 -2.35 -18.81 -25.36
CA ASP A 32 -0.99 -18.83 -25.91
C ASP A 32 -0.06 -19.58 -24.94
N GLN A 33 0.67 -20.57 -25.45
CA GLN A 33 1.59 -21.37 -24.64
C GLN A 33 2.69 -20.48 -24.03
N PRO A 34 3.03 -20.69 -22.74
CA PRO A 34 3.95 -19.83 -21.98
C PRO A 34 5.33 -19.77 -22.63
N SER A 35 5.96 -18.59 -22.53
CA SER A 35 7.28 -18.26 -23.09
C SER A 35 8.44 -18.30 -22.08
N SER A 36 8.17 -18.28 -20.78
CA SER A 36 9.16 -18.29 -19.70
C SER A 36 9.49 -19.73 -19.31
N GLN A 37 10.70 -20.16 -19.67
CA GLN A 37 11.22 -21.48 -19.33
C GLN A 37 12.73 -21.42 -19.07
N ILE A 38 13.22 -22.31 -18.22
CA ILE A 38 14.65 -22.56 -18.01
C ILE A 38 14.92 -24.00 -18.41
N CYS A 39 15.94 -24.22 -19.24
CA CYS A 39 16.36 -25.55 -19.64
C CYS A 39 17.84 -25.74 -19.36
N GLY A 40 18.22 -26.99 -19.08
CA GLY A 40 19.58 -27.29 -18.68
C GLY A 40 19.97 -28.75 -18.84
N VAL A 41 21.18 -29.03 -18.38
CA VAL A 41 21.78 -30.36 -18.31
C VAL A 41 22.36 -30.56 -16.90
N LEU A 42 21.93 -31.63 -16.24
CA LEU A 42 22.45 -32.06 -14.95
C LEU A 42 23.50 -33.14 -15.14
N VAL A 43 24.72 -32.92 -14.64
CA VAL A 43 25.85 -33.84 -14.77
C VAL A 43 26.35 -34.25 -13.38
N PRO A 44 26.62 -35.53 -13.11
CA PRO A 44 27.25 -35.95 -11.85
C PRO A 44 28.69 -35.41 -11.73
N GLY A 45 29.06 -34.93 -10.55
CA GLY A 45 30.38 -34.36 -10.22
C GLY A 45 30.37 -32.84 -10.03
N VAL A 46 31.54 -32.30 -9.67
CA VAL A 46 31.80 -30.86 -9.56
C VAL A 46 32.56 -30.40 -10.79
N PHE A 47 32.07 -29.37 -11.47
CA PHE A 47 32.80 -28.71 -12.54
C PHE A 47 33.88 -27.77 -11.99
N GLU A 48 35.13 -27.95 -12.44
CA GLU A 48 36.23 -27.04 -12.16
C GLU A 48 36.56 -26.18 -13.38
N LYS A 49 36.36 -24.86 -13.29
CA LYS A 49 36.61 -23.89 -14.38
C LYS A 49 38.01 -24.02 -15.01
N LYS A 50 39.02 -24.40 -14.22
CA LYS A 50 40.42 -24.59 -14.68
C LYS A 50 40.59 -25.74 -15.68
N LYS A 51 39.65 -26.69 -15.74
CA LYS A 51 39.70 -27.88 -16.59
C LYS A 51 38.82 -27.79 -17.84
N ARG A 52 38.20 -26.63 -18.12
CA ARG A 52 37.40 -26.28 -19.32
C ARG A 52 36.96 -27.49 -20.17
N GLY A 53 36.00 -28.26 -19.64
CA GLY A 53 35.34 -29.34 -20.36
C GLY A 53 36.05 -30.69 -20.37
N ALA A 54 37.29 -30.82 -19.87
CA ALA A 54 37.96 -32.12 -19.72
C ALA A 54 37.21 -33.08 -18.78
N ASP A 55 36.44 -32.52 -17.85
CA ASP A 55 35.64 -33.26 -16.86
C ASP A 55 34.23 -33.58 -17.34
N LEU A 56 33.83 -33.14 -18.55
CA LEU A 56 32.52 -33.49 -19.11
C LEU A 56 32.55 -34.91 -19.69
N PRO A 57 31.42 -35.66 -19.62
CA PRO A 57 31.32 -36.97 -20.24
C PRO A 57 31.72 -36.93 -21.71
N HIS A 58 32.55 -37.87 -22.17
CA HIS A 58 33.04 -37.93 -23.56
C HIS A 58 31.90 -37.92 -24.59
N ALA A 59 30.75 -38.51 -24.24
CA ALA A 59 29.54 -38.42 -25.05
C ALA A 59 29.15 -36.94 -25.30
N LEU A 60 29.03 -36.13 -24.25
CA LEU A 60 28.67 -34.72 -24.38
C LEU A 60 29.70 -33.93 -25.20
N LEU A 61 31.00 -34.17 -24.98
CA LEU A 61 32.06 -33.54 -25.78
C LEU A 61 32.04 -33.94 -27.26
N SER A 62 31.50 -35.11 -27.61
CA SER A 62 31.40 -35.56 -29.01
C SER A 62 30.25 -34.91 -29.79
N LEU A 63 29.30 -34.27 -29.10
CA LEU A 63 28.17 -33.57 -29.72
C LEU A 63 28.59 -32.24 -30.34
N PHE A 64 29.63 -31.61 -29.78
CA PHE A 64 30.12 -30.30 -30.20
C PHE A 64 31.63 -30.39 -30.46
N PRO A 65 32.10 -30.21 -31.70
CA PRO A 65 33.53 -30.33 -32.02
C PRO A 65 34.36 -29.32 -31.22
N LYS A 66 35.58 -29.72 -30.80
CA LYS A 66 36.51 -28.86 -30.05
C LYS A 66 36.74 -27.53 -30.79
N GLY A 67 36.33 -26.42 -30.17
CA GLY A 67 36.49 -25.06 -30.72
C GLY A 67 35.35 -24.56 -31.60
N GLY A 68 34.26 -25.31 -31.76
CA GLY A 68 33.07 -24.83 -32.48
C GLY A 68 32.22 -23.89 -31.62
N GLU A 69 32.10 -22.64 -32.04
CA GLU A 69 31.09 -21.73 -31.51
C GLU A 69 29.72 -22.05 -32.14
N MET A 70 28.68 -22.21 -31.32
CA MET A 70 27.32 -22.47 -31.81
C MET A 70 26.26 -21.92 -30.85
N HIS A 71 25.31 -21.17 -31.39
CA HIS A 71 24.02 -20.89 -30.77
C HIS A 71 22.91 -21.59 -31.56
N ALA A 72 21.91 -22.12 -30.86
CA ALA A 72 20.77 -22.80 -31.48
C ALA A 72 20.04 -21.89 -32.47
N THR A 73 20.01 -20.58 -32.22
CA THR A 73 19.41 -19.57 -33.10
C THR A 73 20.16 -19.38 -34.42
N GLU A 74 21.45 -19.72 -34.49
CA GLU A 74 22.33 -19.53 -35.64
C GLU A 74 22.29 -20.71 -36.63
N ILE A 75 21.71 -21.85 -36.23
CA ILE A 75 21.60 -23.07 -37.05
C ILE A 75 20.18 -23.33 -37.56
N THR A 76 20.08 -24.00 -38.71
CA THR A 76 18.80 -24.30 -39.38
C THR A 76 17.97 -25.33 -38.59
N TYR A 77 16.65 -25.34 -38.80
CA TYR A 77 15.77 -26.33 -38.16
C TYR A 77 16.14 -27.79 -38.46
N ALA A 78 16.68 -28.07 -39.64
CA ALA A 78 17.14 -29.40 -40.02
C ALA A 78 18.38 -29.82 -39.22
N GLU A 79 19.35 -28.91 -39.06
CA GLU A 79 20.54 -29.12 -38.23
C GLU A 79 20.18 -29.31 -36.76
N ARG A 80 19.25 -28.49 -36.22
CA ARG A 80 18.71 -28.67 -34.86
C ARG A 80 18.13 -30.06 -34.67
N ALA A 81 17.29 -30.53 -35.59
CA ALA A 81 16.68 -31.85 -35.51
C ALA A 81 17.71 -32.99 -35.56
N GLN A 82 18.76 -32.85 -36.37
CA GLN A 82 19.86 -33.83 -36.44
C GLN A 82 20.69 -33.83 -35.14
N LEU A 83 21.03 -32.66 -34.60
CA LEU A 83 21.76 -32.56 -33.34
C LEU A 83 20.94 -33.12 -32.18
N VAL A 84 19.66 -32.76 -32.05
CA VAL A 84 18.76 -33.34 -31.04
C VAL A 84 18.69 -34.86 -31.19
N LYS A 85 18.63 -35.40 -32.41
CA LYS A 85 18.67 -36.86 -32.62
C LYS A 85 19.96 -37.49 -32.06
N LYS A 86 21.12 -36.85 -32.24
CA LYS A 86 22.39 -37.30 -31.66
C LYS A 86 22.38 -37.20 -30.13
N VAL A 87 21.88 -36.10 -29.57
CA VAL A 87 21.69 -35.92 -28.11
C VAL A 87 20.85 -37.05 -27.52
N LEU A 88 19.71 -37.36 -28.15
CA LEU A 88 18.80 -38.42 -27.69
C LEU A 88 19.42 -39.82 -27.77
N GLN A 89 20.30 -40.06 -28.75
CA GLN A 89 21.05 -41.32 -28.84
C GLN A 89 22.10 -41.44 -27.73
N GLN A 90 22.76 -40.33 -27.39
CA GLN A 90 23.86 -40.34 -26.43
C GLN A 90 23.41 -40.24 -24.97
N SER A 91 22.34 -39.49 -24.68
CA SER A 91 21.79 -39.30 -23.32
C SER A 91 21.50 -40.60 -22.57
N LYS A 92 21.03 -41.63 -23.29
CA LYS A 92 20.70 -42.94 -22.70
C LYS A 92 21.87 -43.64 -22.00
N ASN A 93 23.10 -43.36 -22.43
CA ASN A 93 24.29 -44.13 -22.02
C ASN A 93 25.34 -43.30 -21.27
N SER A 94 25.05 -42.06 -20.91
CA SER A 94 26.10 -41.09 -20.54
C SER A 94 25.94 -40.42 -19.17
N GLY A 95 24.95 -40.84 -18.37
CA GLY A 95 24.84 -40.50 -16.95
C GLY A 95 24.42 -39.06 -16.63
N TRP A 96 24.26 -38.19 -17.62
CA TRP A 96 23.68 -36.85 -17.46
C TRP A 96 22.18 -36.84 -17.77
N ARG A 97 21.45 -35.85 -17.25
CA ARG A 97 20.01 -35.67 -17.42
C ARG A 97 19.72 -34.35 -18.12
N LEU A 98 18.71 -34.33 -18.99
CA LEU A 98 18.12 -33.09 -19.48
C LEU A 98 17.08 -32.63 -18.47
N VAL A 99 17.06 -31.33 -18.18
CA VAL A 99 16.18 -30.75 -17.16
C VAL A 99 15.48 -29.52 -17.73
N ARG A 100 14.22 -29.32 -17.35
CA ARG A 100 13.40 -28.20 -17.82
C ARG A 100 12.45 -27.75 -16.72
N LEU A 101 12.27 -26.44 -16.59
CA LEU A 101 11.24 -25.84 -15.74
C LEU A 101 10.47 -24.80 -16.55
N VAL A 102 9.14 -24.92 -16.56
CA VAL A 102 8.23 -24.02 -17.29
C VAL A 102 7.32 -23.23 -16.35
N ASN A 103 7.14 -21.95 -16.62
CA ASN A 103 6.17 -21.13 -15.90
C ASN A 103 4.78 -21.18 -16.56
N ASN A 104 4.12 -22.34 -16.51
CA ASN A 104 2.74 -22.46 -17.01
C ASN A 104 1.75 -21.67 -16.15
N SER A 105 2.09 -21.45 -14.88
CA SER A 105 1.27 -20.72 -13.90
C SER A 105 1.22 -19.20 -14.15
N GLY A 106 2.08 -18.66 -15.01
CA GLY A 106 2.16 -17.21 -15.31
C GLY A 106 2.63 -16.35 -14.14
N ILE A 107 3.31 -16.96 -13.15
CA ILE A 107 3.75 -16.29 -11.92
C ILE A 107 4.83 -15.27 -12.27
N GLY A 108 4.71 -14.04 -11.80
CA GLY A 108 5.81 -13.09 -11.86
C GLY A 108 5.74 -12.10 -10.72
N GLU A 109 6.66 -12.24 -9.78
CA GLU A 109 6.78 -11.42 -8.58
C GLU A 109 7.52 -10.13 -8.91
N GLY A 110 6.78 -9.05 -9.13
CA GLY A 110 7.36 -7.71 -9.29
C GLY A 110 8.39 -7.60 -10.42
N GLU A 111 9.68 -7.66 -10.07
CA GLU A 111 10.83 -7.51 -10.97
C GLU A 111 11.18 -8.83 -11.71
N VAL A 112 11.58 -8.72 -12.98
CA VAL A 112 12.01 -9.85 -13.83
C VAL A 112 13.11 -10.68 -13.16
N ILE A 113 14.05 -10.02 -12.48
CA ILE A 113 15.16 -10.66 -11.77
C ILE A 113 14.65 -11.63 -10.72
N GLN A 114 13.67 -11.21 -9.91
CA GLN A 114 13.12 -12.01 -8.81
C GLN A 114 12.37 -13.24 -9.35
N THR A 115 11.54 -13.04 -10.37
CA THR A 115 10.84 -14.13 -11.05
C THR A 115 11.83 -15.17 -11.61
N TYR A 116 12.92 -14.69 -12.22
CA TYR A 116 13.96 -15.56 -12.77
C TYR A 116 14.74 -16.32 -11.69
N THR A 117 15.23 -15.65 -10.65
CA THR A 117 15.98 -16.31 -9.55
C THR A 117 15.13 -17.33 -8.82
N ARG A 118 13.82 -17.07 -8.68
CA ARG A 118 12.85 -18.03 -8.13
C ARG A 118 12.70 -19.27 -9.01
N MET A 119 12.57 -19.11 -10.33
CA MET A 119 12.52 -20.25 -11.24
C MET A 119 13.78 -21.12 -11.16
N VAL A 120 14.95 -20.52 -10.97
CA VAL A 120 16.22 -21.26 -10.77
C VAL A 120 16.22 -22.01 -9.44
N ALA A 121 15.78 -21.36 -8.35
CA ALA A 121 15.68 -21.99 -7.03
C ALA A 121 14.70 -23.19 -7.04
N GLU A 122 13.50 -23.00 -7.59
CA GLU A 122 12.49 -24.05 -7.74
C GLU A 122 13.05 -25.23 -8.56
N MET A 123 13.80 -24.95 -9.64
CA MET A 123 14.41 -25.98 -10.48
C MET A 123 15.42 -26.82 -9.68
N ILE A 124 16.24 -26.18 -8.84
CA ILE A 124 17.20 -26.85 -7.96
C ILE A 124 16.46 -27.72 -6.92
N VAL A 125 15.37 -27.23 -6.33
CA VAL A 125 14.55 -27.98 -5.38
C VAL A 125 13.92 -29.21 -6.04
N CYS A 126 13.31 -29.03 -7.21
CA CYS A 126 12.72 -30.13 -7.98
C CYS A 126 13.75 -31.21 -8.34
N ILE A 127 14.95 -30.80 -8.78
CA ILE A 127 16.05 -31.74 -9.06
C ILE A 127 16.47 -32.48 -7.79
N TYR A 128 16.64 -31.76 -6.68
CA TYR A 128 17.02 -32.35 -5.40
C TYR A 128 16.01 -33.42 -4.95
N ARG A 129 14.71 -33.12 -5.04
CA ARG A 129 13.62 -34.07 -4.76
C ARG A 129 13.73 -35.31 -5.64
N LYS A 130 13.85 -35.10 -6.95
CA LYS A 130 13.90 -36.19 -7.94
C LYS A 130 15.08 -37.13 -7.72
N LEU A 131 16.26 -36.58 -7.44
CA LEU A 131 17.45 -37.40 -7.14
C LEU A 131 17.27 -38.22 -5.87
N ARG A 132 16.62 -37.68 -4.84
CA ARG A 132 16.30 -38.42 -3.60
C ARG A 132 15.19 -39.46 -3.80
N GLU A 133 14.27 -39.26 -4.72
CA GLU A 133 13.31 -40.30 -5.11
C GLU A 133 14.02 -41.47 -5.80
N GLU A 134 14.98 -41.17 -6.70
CA GLU A 134 15.77 -42.18 -7.40
C GLU A 134 16.72 -42.94 -6.44
N GLU A 135 17.39 -42.23 -5.54
CA GLU A 135 18.31 -42.79 -4.55
C GLU A 135 18.07 -42.17 -3.14
N PRO A 136 17.17 -42.76 -2.30
CA PRO A 136 16.76 -42.16 -1.01
C PRO A 136 17.88 -41.91 0.01
N GLN A 137 19.01 -42.63 -0.12
CA GLN A 137 20.18 -42.52 0.75
C GLN A 137 21.15 -41.40 0.31
N GLU A 138 20.94 -40.83 -0.88
CA GLU A 138 21.78 -39.78 -1.43
C GLU A 138 21.40 -38.42 -0.83
N ARG A 139 22.41 -37.60 -0.54
CA ARG A 139 22.24 -36.18 -0.22
C ARG A 139 22.90 -35.36 -1.34
N PRO A 140 22.16 -34.99 -2.40
CA PRO A 140 22.72 -34.26 -3.53
C PRO A 140 23.21 -32.86 -3.14
N VAL A 141 24.35 -32.46 -3.71
CA VAL A 141 24.83 -31.07 -3.70
C VAL A 141 24.82 -30.57 -5.13
N ILE A 142 24.03 -29.53 -5.41
CA ILE A 142 23.84 -28.99 -6.76
C ILE A 142 24.68 -27.72 -6.92
N ASN A 143 25.68 -27.80 -7.79
CA ASN A 143 26.47 -26.66 -8.24
C ASN A 143 25.82 -26.08 -9.50
N LEU A 144 25.83 -24.76 -9.66
CA LEU A 144 25.23 -24.08 -10.81
C LEU A 144 26.32 -23.53 -11.73
N THR A 145 26.21 -23.84 -13.02
CA THR A 145 26.98 -23.16 -14.07
C THR A 145 26.00 -22.57 -15.08
N TYR A 146 26.03 -21.26 -15.28
CA TYR A 146 25.06 -20.57 -16.12
C TYR A 146 25.75 -19.77 -17.23
N ALA A 147 25.01 -19.56 -18.32
CA ALA A 147 25.41 -18.65 -19.38
C ALA A 147 25.05 -17.21 -18.99
N GLN A 148 25.89 -16.24 -19.33
CA GLN A 148 25.67 -14.81 -19.00
C GLN A 148 24.21 -14.34 -19.21
N VAL A 149 23.58 -13.87 -18.12
CA VAL A 149 22.16 -13.48 -18.07
C VAL A 149 21.89 -12.20 -18.82
N LEU A 150 21.01 -12.24 -19.83
CA LEU A 150 20.49 -11.08 -20.56
C LEU A 150 18.97 -10.98 -20.36
N LEU A 151 18.55 -10.33 -19.27
CA LEU A 151 17.12 -10.06 -19.00
C LEU A 151 16.68 -8.79 -19.75
N GLY A 152 16.26 -8.89 -21.01
CA GLY A 152 15.76 -7.74 -21.79
C GLY A 152 15.96 -7.86 -23.31
N LYS A 153 15.52 -6.85 -24.06
CA LYS A 153 15.67 -6.76 -25.52
C LYS A 153 16.89 -5.90 -25.86
N ARG A 154 17.71 -6.34 -26.82
CA ARG A 154 18.79 -5.51 -27.39
C ARG A 154 18.20 -4.22 -27.96
N ILE A 155 18.70 -3.06 -27.53
CA ILE A 155 18.37 -1.75 -28.09
C ILE A 155 19.39 -1.45 -29.19
N ASP A 156 18.93 -1.29 -30.43
CA ASP A 156 19.75 -0.93 -31.61
C ASP A 156 20.98 -1.82 -31.86
N GLY A 157 20.89 -3.10 -31.53
CA GLY A 157 21.98 -4.06 -31.74
C GLY A 157 23.21 -3.85 -30.85
N ARG A 158 23.11 -3.03 -29.79
CA ARG A 158 24.17 -2.82 -28.80
C ARG A 158 23.75 -3.38 -27.45
N ASP A 159 24.70 -4.03 -26.78
CA ASP A 159 24.55 -4.52 -25.41
C ASP A 159 24.83 -3.33 -24.46
N TYR A 160 23.83 -2.92 -23.67
CA TYR A 160 23.98 -1.91 -22.61
C TYR A 160 23.98 -2.61 -21.25
N TYR A 161 24.87 -2.18 -20.36
CA TYR A 161 25.13 -2.82 -19.07
C TYR A 161 24.75 -1.86 -17.93
N PHE A 162 23.84 -2.27 -17.06
CA PHE A 162 23.47 -1.50 -15.86
C PHE A 162 23.40 -2.41 -14.64
N SER A 163 23.97 -1.97 -13.51
CA SER A 163 23.75 -2.61 -12.22
C SER A 163 22.40 -2.20 -11.62
N ARG A 164 21.85 -2.99 -10.68
CA ARG A 164 20.56 -2.72 -10.01
C ARG A 164 20.46 -1.32 -9.38
N LYS A 165 21.61 -0.72 -9.00
CA LYS A 165 21.70 0.63 -8.43
C LYS A 165 21.67 1.76 -9.46
N GLU A 166 21.91 1.46 -10.74
CA GLU A 166 22.02 2.44 -11.83
C GLU A 166 20.73 2.55 -12.66
N ILE A 167 19.78 1.62 -12.48
CA ILE A 167 18.51 1.62 -13.21
C ILE A 167 17.50 2.55 -12.50
N SER A 168 17.37 3.77 -12.99
CA SER A 168 16.28 4.67 -12.60
C SER A 168 14.91 4.10 -13.03
N GLY A 169 13.83 4.46 -12.32
CA GLY A 169 12.48 3.95 -12.59
C GLY A 169 11.99 4.16 -14.04
N SER A 170 12.54 5.13 -14.77
CA SER A 170 12.24 5.36 -16.19
C SER A 170 12.95 4.40 -17.15
N MET A 171 14.11 3.84 -16.79
CA MET A 171 14.83 2.86 -17.63
C MET A 171 14.24 1.46 -17.54
N ARG A 172 13.53 1.12 -16.45
CA ARG A 172 12.86 -0.18 -16.26
C ARG A 172 11.83 -0.51 -17.36
N TYR A 173 11.15 0.51 -17.88
CA TYR A 173 10.06 0.34 -18.85
C TYR A 173 10.53 0.13 -20.31
N GLN A 174 11.81 0.31 -20.62
CA GLN A 174 12.30 0.26 -22.01
C GLN A 174 12.88 -1.08 -22.46
N GLY A 175 12.70 -2.15 -21.67
CA GLY A 175 13.19 -3.48 -22.02
C GLY A 175 14.72 -3.59 -22.04
N THR A 176 15.42 -2.76 -21.27
CA THR A 176 16.88 -2.75 -21.16
C THR A 176 17.42 -4.08 -20.63
N PRO A 177 18.48 -4.67 -21.22
CA PRO A 177 19.11 -5.87 -20.70
C PRO A 177 19.67 -5.64 -19.29
N ILE A 178 19.31 -6.48 -18.33
CA ILE A 178 19.84 -6.43 -16.96
C ILE A 178 20.81 -7.59 -16.74
N MET A 179 22.00 -7.28 -16.23
CA MET A 179 22.98 -8.27 -15.76
C MET A 179 22.91 -8.35 -14.24
N ILE A 180 22.83 -9.56 -13.69
CA ILE A 180 22.89 -9.79 -12.24
C ILE A 180 24.35 -10.14 -11.88
N PRO A 181 25.03 -9.36 -11.04
CA PRO A 181 26.36 -9.71 -10.54
C PRO A 181 26.36 -11.10 -9.88
N ILE A 182 27.41 -11.90 -10.10
CA ILE A 182 27.46 -13.31 -9.63
C ILE A 182 27.20 -13.48 -8.12
N LEU A 183 27.66 -12.53 -7.29
CA LEU A 183 27.41 -12.54 -5.85
C LEU A 183 25.93 -12.27 -5.52
N GLU A 184 25.34 -11.26 -6.15
CA GLU A 184 23.91 -10.95 -6.00
C GLU A 184 23.04 -12.10 -6.51
N TYR A 185 23.45 -12.74 -7.60
CA TYR A 185 22.76 -13.88 -8.19
C TYR A 185 22.76 -15.09 -7.25
N LYS A 186 23.94 -15.41 -6.68
CA LYS A 186 24.07 -16.47 -5.69
C LYS A 186 23.26 -16.19 -4.42
N GLU A 187 23.32 -14.96 -3.91
CA GLU A 187 22.57 -14.55 -2.71
C GLU A 187 21.06 -14.56 -2.94
N ALA A 188 20.59 -14.17 -4.12
CA ALA A 188 19.17 -14.25 -4.48
C ALA A 188 18.70 -15.70 -4.53
N ILE A 189 19.39 -16.58 -5.28
CA ILE A 189 19.03 -18.01 -5.34
C ILE A 189 19.11 -18.66 -3.96
N ALA A 190 20.15 -18.36 -3.16
CA ALA A 190 20.30 -18.93 -1.83
C ALA A 190 19.17 -18.52 -0.88
N ARG A 191 18.66 -17.28 -0.98
CA ARG A 191 17.50 -16.82 -0.22
C ARG A 191 16.22 -17.56 -0.63
N GLU A 192 15.96 -17.68 -1.93
CA GLU A 192 14.80 -18.43 -2.42
C GLU A 192 14.89 -19.92 -2.01
N LEU A 193 16.07 -20.53 -2.14
CA LEU A 193 16.30 -21.91 -1.70
C LEU A 193 16.16 -22.11 -0.19
N GLN A 194 16.53 -21.12 0.63
CA GLN A 194 16.26 -21.14 2.06
C GLN A 194 14.77 -21.24 2.33
N ILE A 195 13.93 -20.64 1.49
CA ILE A 195 12.49 -20.74 1.61
C ILE A 195 12.06 -22.12 1.09
N ASP A 196 12.35 -22.45 -0.16
CA ASP A 196 11.82 -23.65 -0.83
C ASP A 196 12.28 -24.98 -0.20
N LEU A 197 13.54 -25.06 0.29
CA LEU A 197 14.11 -26.29 0.86
C LEU A 197 13.83 -26.48 2.35
N ARG A 198 13.76 -25.39 3.13
CA ARG A 198 13.40 -25.50 4.55
C ARG A 198 11.94 -25.90 4.68
N HIS A 199 11.09 -25.23 3.92
CA HIS A 199 9.66 -25.38 4.06
C HIS A 199 9.18 -26.58 3.22
N GLY A 200 9.53 -26.67 1.92
CA GLY A 200 9.05 -27.75 1.05
C GLY A 200 9.61 -29.16 1.33
N LEU A 201 10.69 -29.27 2.11
CA LEU A 201 11.37 -30.55 2.43
C LEU A 201 11.73 -30.75 3.90
N GLY A 202 11.41 -29.80 4.79
CA GLY A 202 11.69 -29.90 6.22
C GLY A 202 13.18 -29.92 6.56
N LEU A 203 14.05 -29.37 5.71
CA LEU A 203 15.49 -29.32 5.96
C LEU A 203 15.84 -28.17 6.91
N ASP A 204 16.76 -28.40 7.86
CA ASP A 204 17.24 -27.31 8.73
C ASP A 204 18.14 -26.31 7.96
N GLU A 205 18.45 -25.15 8.57
CA GLU A 205 19.29 -24.11 7.93
C GLU A 205 20.65 -24.64 7.45
N GLN A 206 21.23 -25.49 8.28
CA GLN A 206 22.55 -26.03 8.06
C GLN A 206 22.52 -27.10 6.97
N GLU A 207 21.41 -27.79 6.77
CA GLU A 207 21.19 -28.71 5.66
C GLU A 207 20.93 -27.96 4.35
N VAL A 208 20.14 -26.88 4.35
CA VAL A 208 19.88 -26.10 3.14
C VAL A 208 21.14 -25.46 2.56
N THR A 209 22.00 -24.90 3.41
CA THR A 209 23.31 -24.36 2.97
C THR A 209 24.24 -25.42 2.37
N LYS A 210 23.95 -26.71 2.56
CA LYS A 210 24.69 -27.84 1.99
C LYS A 210 24.08 -28.38 0.69
N VAL A 211 22.86 -27.97 0.32
CA VAL A 211 22.21 -28.38 -0.94
C VAL A 211 22.74 -27.58 -2.13
N PHE A 212 23.02 -26.30 -1.95
CA PHE A 212 23.48 -25.41 -3.02
C PHE A 212 24.97 -25.10 -2.93
N GLY A 213 25.72 -25.53 -3.95
CA GLY A 213 27.17 -25.47 -3.99
C GLY A 213 27.74 -24.20 -4.63
N GLN A 214 28.70 -24.39 -5.52
CA GLN A 214 29.38 -23.30 -6.24
C GLN A 214 28.51 -22.77 -7.38
N VAL A 215 28.65 -21.47 -7.66
CA VAL A 215 28.04 -20.80 -8.80
C VAL A 215 29.16 -20.32 -9.73
N ASN A 216 29.11 -20.74 -10.99
CA ASN A 216 30.11 -20.43 -12.01
C ASN A 216 29.46 -19.77 -13.23
N GLU A 217 30.07 -18.71 -13.74
CA GLU A 217 29.69 -18.08 -15.01
C GLU A 217 30.59 -18.58 -16.15
N GLU A 218 29.99 -19.01 -17.26
CA GLU A 218 30.66 -19.45 -18.49
C GLU A 218 29.92 -18.96 -19.74
N SER A 219 30.54 -19.10 -20.92
CA SER A 219 29.90 -18.71 -22.18
C SER A 219 29.17 -19.89 -22.84
N ALA A 220 27.88 -19.69 -23.16
CA ALA A 220 27.11 -20.62 -23.99
C ALA A 220 27.72 -20.83 -25.38
N ARG A 221 28.57 -19.92 -25.89
CA ARG A 221 29.25 -20.10 -27.17
C ARG A 221 30.35 -21.14 -27.14
N ILE A 222 30.97 -21.35 -25.98
CA ILE A 222 32.23 -22.10 -25.88
C ILE A 222 32.05 -23.39 -25.08
N HIS A 223 31.14 -23.39 -24.10
CA HIS A 223 30.97 -24.52 -23.19
C HIS A 223 29.97 -25.56 -23.73
N PRO A 224 30.37 -26.80 -24.04
CA PRO A 224 29.50 -27.80 -24.68
C PRO A 224 28.20 -28.11 -23.92
N ALA A 225 28.23 -28.09 -22.58
CA ALA A 225 27.02 -28.33 -21.78
C ALA A 225 26.03 -27.14 -21.82
N LEU A 226 26.53 -25.91 -21.98
CA LEU A 226 25.69 -24.73 -22.15
C LEU A 226 25.15 -24.64 -23.58
N GLN A 227 25.96 -24.99 -24.59
CA GLN A 227 25.48 -25.16 -25.98
C GLN A 227 24.35 -26.18 -26.08
N LEU A 228 24.46 -27.29 -25.33
CA LEU A 228 23.39 -28.27 -25.23
C LEU A 228 22.15 -27.69 -24.53
N SER A 229 22.34 -26.97 -23.43
CA SER A 229 21.24 -26.33 -22.70
C SER A 229 20.47 -25.35 -23.62
N ASP A 230 21.17 -24.56 -24.43
CA ASP A 230 20.58 -23.64 -25.43
C ASP A 230 19.82 -24.38 -26.53
N LEU A 231 20.41 -25.43 -27.09
CA LEU A 231 19.75 -26.28 -28.07
C LEU A 231 18.45 -26.87 -27.51
N ILE A 232 18.46 -27.39 -26.29
CA ILE A 232 17.31 -28.00 -25.65
C ILE A 232 16.26 -26.96 -25.27
N SER A 233 16.66 -25.79 -24.76
CA SER A 233 15.75 -24.67 -24.53
C SER A 233 14.98 -24.33 -25.80
N ASN A 234 15.68 -24.02 -26.89
CA ASN A 234 15.08 -23.67 -28.17
C ASN A 234 14.21 -24.79 -28.77
N CYS A 235 14.63 -26.04 -28.64
CA CYS A 235 13.92 -27.20 -29.21
C CYS A 235 12.77 -27.72 -28.35
N SER A 236 12.69 -27.36 -27.08
CA SER A 236 11.57 -27.70 -26.17
C SER A 236 10.57 -26.56 -26.03
N TYR A 237 10.97 -25.32 -26.35
CA TYR A 237 10.13 -24.13 -26.32
C TYR A 237 8.79 -24.32 -27.04
N LYS A 238 7.69 -23.88 -26.41
CA LYS A 238 6.30 -24.10 -26.85
C LYS A 238 6.05 -25.57 -27.25
N ARG A 239 6.42 -26.49 -26.34
CA ARG A 239 6.39 -27.95 -26.51
C ARG A 239 7.05 -28.41 -27.81
N GLY A 240 8.16 -27.79 -28.19
CA GLY A 240 8.97 -28.13 -29.37
C GLY A 240 8.47 -27.60 -30.71
N ARG A 241 8.03 -26.34 -30.74
CA ARG A 241 7.64 -25.63 -31.96
C ARG A 241 8.74 -25.66 -33.05
N ALA A 242 10.00 -25.55 -32.66
CA ALA A 242 11.14 -25.60 -33.58
C ALA A 242 11.28 -26.97 -34.28
N LEU A 243 10.71 -28.03 -33.72
CA LEU A 243 10.72 -29.40 -34.25
C LEU A 243 9.35 -29.82 -34.82
N ARG A 244 8.45 -28.87 -35.14
CA ARG A 244 7.10 -29.17 -35.65
C ARG A 244 7.07 -30.10 -36.86
N ASN A 245 8.05 -29.97 -37.76
CA ASN A 245 8.18 -30.79 -38.97
C ASN A 245 8.92 -32.12 -38.72
N TYR A 246 9.38 -32.37 -37.50
CA TYR A 246 10.16 -33.54 -37.09
C TYR A 246 9.48 -34.22 -35.89
N GLN A 247 8.19 -34.57 -36.03
CA GLN A 247 7.33 -35.03 -34.93
C GLN A 247 7.90 -36.20 -34.14
N SER A 248 8.56 -37.16 -34.79
CA SER A 248 9.20 -38.30 -34.10
C SER A 248 10.39 -37.90 -33.23
N VAL A 249 11.15 -36.88 -33.63
CA VAL A 249 12.27 -36.34 -32.84
C VAL A 249 11.72 -35.48 -31.69
N ARG A 250 10.71 -34.67 -31.97
CA ARG A 250 9.99 -33.86 -30.97
C ARG A 250 9.44 -34.72 -29.83
N GLN A 251 8.69 -35.78 -30.15
CA GLN A 251 8.11 -36.65 -29.13
C GLN A 251 9.19 -37.35 -28.31
N LYS A 252 10.25 -37.84 -28.95
CA LYS A 252 11.37 -38.46 -28.22
C LYS A 252 12.09 -37.47 -27.30
N LEU A 253 12.23 -36.21 -27.71
CA LEU A 253 12.78 -35.17 -26.86
C LEU A 253 11.92 -34.93 -25.62
N LEU A 254 10.61 -34.74 -25.81
CA LEU A 254 9.67 -34.53 -24.70
C LEU A 254 9.65 -35.74 -23.74
N ASN A 255 9.60 -36.97 -24.26
CA ASN A 255 9.67 -38.18 -23.43
C ASN A 255 11.02 -38.33 -22.69
N THR A 256 12.11 -37.75 -23.23
CA THR A 256 13.42 -37.77 -22.56
C THR A 256 13.50 -36.71 -21.46
N LEU A 257 12.78 -35.60 -21.62
CA LEU A 257 12.66 -34.54 -20.63
C LEU A 257 11.67 -34.89 -19.50
N GLU A 258 10.62 -35.66 -19.79
CA GLU A 258 9.50 -35.99 -18.88
C GLU A 258 9.92 -36.30 -17.43
N PRO A 259 10.98 -37.09 -17.14
CA PRO A 259 11.35 -37.36 -15.74
C PRO A 259 11.86 -36.13 -14.96
N TYR A 260 12.23 -35.06 -15.67
CA TYR A 260 12.76 -33.78 -15.15
C TYR A 260 12.15 -32.57 -15.90
N ASP A 261 10.87 -32.65 -16.31
CA ASP A 261 10.09 -31.54 -16.89
C ASP A 261 9.17 -31.00 -15.79
N PHE A 262 9.62 -29.94 -15.11
CA PHE A 262 8.98 -29.35 -13.94
C PHE A 262 8.12 -28.13 -14.30
N GLU A 263 7.17 -27.79 -13.43
CA GLU A 263 6.33 -26.61 -13.55
C GLU A 263 6.56 -25.66 -12.36
N LEU A 264 6.66 -24.35 -12.62
CA LEU A 264 6.70 -23.36 -11.56
C LEU A 264 5.35 -23.33 -10.85
N HIS A 265 5.31 -23.80 -9.61
CA HIS A 265 4.08 -23.80 -8.82
C HIS A 265 3.96 -22.53 -7.95
N PRO A 266 2.73 -22.09 -7.62
CA PRO A 266 2.48 -21.01 -6.65
C PRO A 266 2.78 -21.43 -5.20
N LEU A 267 3.59 -22.48 -5.00
CA LEU A 267 3.77 -23.20 -3.74
C LEU A 267 4.10 -22.30 -2.57
N GLN A 268 4.85 -21.22 -2.72
CA GLN A 268 5.26 -20.39 -1.59
C GLN A 268 4.10 -19.83 -0.77
N VAL A 269 3.03 -19.33 -1.38
CA VAL A 269 1.91 -18.73 -0.61
C VAL A 269 1.08 -19.80 0.06
N GLN A 270 0.68 -20.82 -0.70
CA GLN A 270 -0.05 -21.97 -0.18
C GLN A 270 0.73 -22.65 0.94
N HIS A 271 2.01 -22.89 0.73
CA HIS A 271 2.84 -23.61 1.66
C HIS A 271 3.16 -22.80 2.93
N VAL A 272 3.40 -21.50 2.82
CA VAL A 272 3.54 -20.63 4.00
C VAL A 272 2.22 -20.57 4.77
N ALA A 273 1.07 -20.56 4.09
CA ALA A 273 -0.23 -20.64 4.76
C ALA A 273 -0.42 -21.99 5.48
N GLU A 274 -0.06 -23.11 4.83
CA GLU A 274 -0.08 -24.45 5.44
C GLU A 274 0.88 -24.55 6.64
N GLU A 275 2.07 -23.94 6.59
CA GLU A 275 3.02 -23.90 7.70
C GLU A 275 2.50 -23.06 8.87
N LEU A 276 1.93 -21.89 8.58
CA LEU A 276 1.25 -21.07 9.59
C LEU A 276 0.11 -21.87 10.24
N ALA A 277 -0.69 -22.58 9.46
CA ALA A 277 -1.74 -23.47 9.97
C ALA A 277 -1.18 -24.60 10.85
N ASN A 278 -0.10 -25.26 10.43
CA ASN A 278 0.58 -26.29 11.22
C ASN A 278 1.16 -25.75 12.54
N HIS A 279 1.54 -24.47 12.57
CA HIS A 279 1.96 -23.75 13.78
C HIS A 279 0.81 -23.13 14.59
N ARG A 280 -0.45 -23.46 14.26
CA ARG A 280 -1.66 -22.93 14.90
C ARG A 280 -1.75 -21.40 14.82
N ALA A 281 -1.45 -20.87 13.65
CA ALA A 281 -1.62 -19.45 13.30
C ALA A 281 -2.56 -19.35 12.09
N LEU A 282 -3.75 -19.93 12.20
CA LEU A 282 -4.74 -20.01 11.12
C LEU A 282 -5.18 -18.62 10.64
N GLY A 283 -5.30 -17.65 11.54
CA GLY A 283 -5.66 -16.28 11.19
C GLY A 283 -4.64 -15.62 10.26
N GLN A 284 -3.35 -15.83 10.53
CA GLN A 284 -2.27 -15.33 9.67
C GLN A 284 -2.23 -16.05 8.32
N ALA A 285 -2.47 -17.37 8.31
CA ALA A 285 -2.57 -18.16 7.09
C ALA A 285 -3.72 -17.66 6.19
N ILE A 286 -4.90 -17.45 6.77
CA ILE A 286 -6.08 -16.93 6.07
C ILE A 286 -5.80 -15.54 5.50
N PHE A 287 -5.22 -14.63 6.28
CA PHE A 287 -4.86 -13.28 5.80
C PHE A 287 -3.91 -13.34 4.60
N LEU A 288 -2.88 -14.20 4.67
CA LEU A 288 -1.91 -14.37 3.60
C LEU A 288 -2.57 -14.88 2.31
N ILE A 289 -3.48 -15.85 2.41
CA ILE A 289 -4.20 -16.38 1.24
C ILE A 289 -5.10 -15.30 0.63
N LEU A 290 -5.87 -14.58 1.45
CA LEU A 290 -6.76 -13.52 1.00
C LEU A 290 -5.99 -12.39 0.30
N SER A 291 -4.89 -11.92 0.89
CA SER A 291 -4.09 -10.83 0.30
C SER A 291 -3.60 -11.19 -1.10
N HIS A 292 -3.25 -12.45 -1.33
CA HIS A 292 -2.83 -12.94 -2.63
C HIS A 292 -4.00 -13.15 -3.60
N LEU A 293 -5.11 -13.75 -3.15
CA LEU A 293 -6.30 -14.01 -3.99
C LEU A 293 -6.82 -12.74 -4.69
N HIS A 294 -6.72 -11.59 -4.02
CA HIS A 294 -7.17 -10.30 -4.52
C HIS A 294 -6.14 -9.55 -5.37
N THR A 295 -4.92 -10.09 -5.53
CA THR A 295 -3.95 -9.52 -6.49
C THR A 295 -4.38 -9.77 -7.94
N GLN A 296 -4.19 -8.75 -8.79
CA GLN A 296 -4.47 -8.86 -10.24
C GLN A 296 -3.50 -9.80 -10.99
N GLN A 297 -2.54 -10.40 -10.29
CA GLN A 297 -1.40 -11.10 -10.89
C GLN A 297 -1.54 -12.63 -10.89
N LEU A 298 -2.59 -13.18 -10.27
CA LEU A 298 -2.82 -14.63 -10.20
C LEU A 298 -3.57 -15.18 -11.43
N SER A 299 -3.12 -16.31 -11.95
CA SER A 299 -3.84 -17.10 -12.96
C SER A 299 -5.11 -17.72 -12.37
N GLN A 300 -6.09 -18.04 -13.22
CA GLN A 300 -7.37 -18.61 -12.76
C GLN A 300 -7.19 -19.95 -12.02
N ILE A 301 -6.23 -20.78 -12.45
CA ILE A 301 -5.92 -22.06 -11.80
C ILE A 301 -5.35 -21.83 -10.41
N ALA A 302 -4.44 -20.86 -10.26
CA ALA A 302 -3.88 -20.51 -8.95
C ALA A 302 -4.95 -19.95 -8.00
N LYS A 303 -5.89 -19.14 -8.52
CA LYS A 303 -7.03 -18.65 -7.74
C LYS A 303 -7.89 -19.79 -7.21
N VAL A 304 -8.26 -20.74 -8.06
CA VAL A 304 -9.07 -21.90 -7.64
C VAL A 304 -8.36 -22.67 -6.52
N ARG A 305 -7.07 -22.99 -6.68
CA ARG A 305 -6.31 -23.70 -5.64
C ARG A 305 -6.20 -22.94 -4.33
N LEU A 306 -5.91 -21.65 -4.37
CA LEU A 306 -5.83 -20.84 -3.15
C LEU A 306 -7.20 -20.69 -2.49
N SER A 307 -8.29 -20.66 -3.25
CA SER A 307 -9.64 -20.71 -2.70
C SER A 307 -9.96 -22.05 -2.03
N GLU A 308 -9.53 -23.17 -2.61
CA GLU A 308 -9.66 -24.50 -1.97
C GLU A 308 -8.90 -24.55 -0.63
N VAL A 309 -7.66 -24.04 -0.59
CA VAL A 309 -6.88 -23.95 0.67
C VAL A 309 -7.55 -23.01 1.67
N LEU A 310 -8.11 -21.89 1.23
CA LEU A 310 -8.86 -20.99 2.10
C LEU A 310 -10.06 -21.68 2.75
N GLU A 311 -10.82 -22.47 1.97
CA GLU A 311 -11.95 -23.25 2.49
C GLU A 311 -11.48 -24.25 3.55
N GLU A 312 -10.40 -24.99 3.30
CA GLU A 312 -9.80 -25.92 4.28
C GLU A 312 -9.38 -25.21 5.58
N LEU A 313 -8.71 -24.05 5.48
CA LEU A 313 -8.29 -23.26 6.64
C LEU A 313 -9.49 -22.76 7.47
N ILE A 314 -10.59 -22.39 6.81
CA ILE A 314 -11.82 -21.97 7.50
C ILE A 314 -12.48 -23.15 8.19
N GLU A 315 -12.53 -24.32 7.55
CA GLU A 315 -13.05 -25.54 8.18
C GLU A 315 -12.22 -25.92 9.42
N ASP A 316 -10.91 -25.76 9.38
CA ASP A 316 -10.04 -26.02 10.52
C ASP A 316 -10.22 -24.98 11.63
N LEU A 317 -10.36 -23.70 11.26
CA LEU A 317 -10.70 -22.64 12.21
C LEU A 317 -12.05 -22.89 12.91
N ALA A 318 -13.04 -23.42 12.20
CA ALA A 318 -14.34 -23.77 12.75
C ALA A 318 -14.30 -24.95 13.75
N LYS A 319 -13.28 -25.80 13.68
CA LYS A 319 -13.07 -26.94 14.60
C LYS A 319 -12.32 -26.54 15.88
N GLU A 320 -11.75 -25.35 15.95
CA GLU A 320 -10.96 -24.92 17.10
C GLU A 320 -11.81 -24.70 18.37
N HIS A 321 -11.14 -24.78 19.53
CA HIS A 321 -11.78 -24.36 20.77
C HIS A 321 -11.95 -22.83 20.79
N SER A 322 -13.00 -22.32 21.42
CA SER A 322 -13.33 -20.88 21.48
C SER A 322 -12.16 -19.92 21.82
N LYS A 323 -11.19 -20.35 22.64
CA LYS A 323 -10.02 -19.51 22.96
C LYS A 323 -9.02 -19.42 21.81
N GLU A 324 -8.77 -20.52 21.12
CA GLU A 324 -7.86 -20.58 19.97
C GLU A 324 -8.49 -19.81 18.79
N LEU A 325 -9.78 -20.07 18.53
CA LEU A 325 -10.59 -19.32 17.57
C LEU A 325 -10.50 -17.81 17.81
N ALA A 326 -10.67 -17.35 19.06
CA ALA A 326 -10.58 -15.92 19.38
C ALA A 326 -9.19 -15.32 19.11
N ILE A 327 -8.11 -16.10 19.31
CA ILE A 327 -6.74 -15.65 19.02
C ILE A 327 -6.54 -15.49 17.51
N ASP A 328 -6.98 -16.47 16.72
CA ASP A 328 -6.82 -16.42 15.26
C ASP A 328 -7.71 -15.35 14.62
N LEU A 329 -8.94 -15.16 15.12
CA LEU A 329 -9.79 -14.04 14.72
C LEU A 329 -9.15 -12.69 15.10
N GLN A 330 -8.49 -12.59 16.25
CA GLN A 330 -7.76 -11.37 16.62
C GLN A 330 -6.57 -11.11 15.70
N ALA A 331 -5.83 -12.15 15.28
CA ALA A 331 -4.73 -11.99 14.33
C ALA A 331 -5.19 -11.42 12.97
N LEU A 332 -6.39 -11.80 12.51
CA LEU A 332 -7.02 -11.17 11.34
C LEU A 332 -7.35 -9.69 11.57
N VAL A 333 -7.89 -9.35 12.74
CA VAL A 333 -8.18 -7.95 13.10
C VAL A 333 -6.90 -7.11 13.15
N ASP A 334 -5.85 -7.62 13.78
CA ASP A 334 -4.56 -6.93 13.91
C ASP A 334 -3.93 -6.65 12.54
N ALA A 335 -4.00 -7.61 11.61
CA ALA A 335 -3.49 -7.44 10.26
C ALA A 335 -4.25 -6.35 9.48
N ILE A 336 -5.57 -6.24 9.68
CA ILE A 336 -6.38 -5.16 9.09
C ILE A 336 -6.11 -3.82 9.78
N ASP A 337 -5.92 -3.80 11.09
CA ASP A 337 -5.57 -2.57 11.82
C ASP A 337 -4.23 -1.99 11.31
N ASP A 338 -3.23 -2.83 11.08
CA ASP A 338 -1.96 -2.42 10.47
C ASP A 338 -2.18 -1.78 9.08
N LEU A 339 -3.01 -2.38 8.21
CA LEU A 339 -3.35 -1.80 6.91
C LEU A 339 -4.04 -0.43 7.04
N VAL A 340 -4.99 -0.30 7.96
CA VAL A 340 -5.82 0.91 8.14
C VAL A 340 -5.05 2.05 8.82
N GLN A 341 -4.33 1.75 9.91
CA GLN A 341 -3.69 2.76 10.77
C GLN A 341 -2.26 3.07 10.38
N ARG A 342 -1.49 2.02 10.05
CA ARG A 342 -0.02 2.10 9.91
C ARG A 342 0.38 2.30 8.47
N GLU A 343 -0.10 1.45 7.56
CA GLU A 343 0.17 1.56 6.13
C GLU A 343 -0.70 2.65 5.49
N ARG A 344 -1.95 2.76 5.94
CA ARG A 344 -2.97 3.70 5.45
C ARG A 344 -3.26 3.53 3.96
N ASP A 345 -3.27 2.29 3.47
CA ASP A 345 -3.78 1.97 2.15
C ASP A 345 -5.29 1.69 2.23
N ALA A 346 -6.09 2.76 2.09
CA ALA A 346 -7.53 2.66 2.26
C ALA A 346 -8.20 1.74 1.23
N SER A 347 -7.62 1.62 0.03
CA SER A 347 -8.16 0.80 -1.05
C SER A 347 -7.90 -0.68 -0.80
N GLU A 348 -6.68 -1.04 -0.42
CA GLU A 348 -6.31 -2.41 -0.05
C GLU A 348 -7.03 -2.85 1.22
N ALA A 349 -7.11 -1.99 2.22
CA ALA A 349 -7.86 -2.25 3.46
C ALA A 349 -9.34 -2.54 3.17
N GLU A 350 -10.03 -1.74 2.34
CA GLU A 350 -11.45 -1.97 2.04
C GLU A 350 -11.66 -3.29 1.27
N LEU A 351 -10.77 -3.61 0.32
CA LEU A 351 -10.80 -4.88 -0.39
C LEU A 351 -10.65 -6.07 0.57
N MET A 352 -9.70 -6.00 1.49
CA MET A 352 -9.44 -7.05 2.47
C MET A 352 -10.56 -7.19 3.50
N ILE A 353 -11.11 -6.08 3.99
CA ILE A 353 -12.28 -6.07 4.89
C ILE A 353 -13.47 -6.76 4.22
N HIS A 354 -13.77 -6.42 2.97
CA HIS A 354 -14.83 -7.08 2.20
C HIS A 354 -14.55 -8.56 1.99
N ALA A 355 -13.32 -8.92 1.66
CA ALA A 355 -12.90 -10.30 1.49
C ALA A 355 -13.10 -11.12 2.77
N ILE A 356 -12.73 -10.59 3.93
CA ILE A 356 -12.93 -11.25 5.22
C ILE A 356 -14.42 -11.39 5.53
N PHE A 357 -15.25 -10.36 5.29
CA PHE A 357 -16.70 -10.48 5.49
C PHE A 357 -17.32 -11.57 4.63
N ASP A 358 -16.96 -11.62 3.34
CA ASP A 358 -17.63 -12.48 2.37
C ASP A 358 -17.08 -13.90 2.34
N GLN A 359 -15.77 -14.06 2.46
CA GLN A 359 -15.08 -15.35 2.28
C GLN A 359 -14.66 -16.00 3.59
N VAL A 360 -14.63 -15.30 4.73
CA VAL A 360 -14.25 -15.89 6.03
C VAL A 360 -15.43 -15.88 7.00
N LEU A 361 -15.97 -14.70 7.31
CA LEU A 361 -17.00 -14.57 8.34
C LEU A 361 -18.30 -15.28 7.96
N LYS A 362 -18.79 -15.10 6.73
CA LYS A 362 -20.04 -15.76 6.27
C LYS A 362 -19.93 -17.30 6.28
N PRO A 363 -18.87 -17.91 5.71
CA PRO A 363 -18.69 -19.36 5.83
C PRO A 363 -18.56 -19.84 7.28
N LEU A 364 -17.78 -19.14 8.11
CA LEU A 364 -17.57 -19.50 9.51
C LEU A 364 -18.88 -19.44 10.33
N GLU A 365 -19.76 -18.46 10.05
CA GLU A 365 -21.09 -18.37 10.64
C GLU A 365 -22.03 -19.52 10.21
N ALA A 366 -21.86 -20.04 8.99
CA ALA A 366 -22.63 -21.19 8.52
C ALA A 366 -22.21 -22.47 9.25
N GLU A 367 -20.91 -22.66 9.45
CA GLU A 367 -20.34 -23.82 10.17
C GLU A 367 -20.62 -23.78 11.68
N LEU A 368 -20.56 -22.60 12.30
CA LEU A 368 -20.71 -22.46 13.75
C LEU A 368 -22.14 -22.22 14.24
N LYS A 369 -23.14 -22.21 13.33
CA LYS A 369 -24.53 -21.80 13.61
C LYS A 369 -25.21 -22.57 14.76
N ASP A 370 -24.77 -23.80 15.02
CA ASP A 370 -25.31 -24.69 16.07
C ASP A 370 -24.37 -24.84 17.29
N LEU A 371 -23.22 -24.16 17.29
CA LEU A 371 -22.18 -24.24 18.32
C LEU A 371 -22.02 -22.90 19.07
N TRP A 372 -21.27 -22.93 20.17
CA TRP A 372 -21.19 -21.87 21.19
C TRP A 372 -20.55 -20.55 20.70
N GLY A 373 -20.25 -20.41 19.40
CA GLY A 373 -19.42 -19.35 18.79
C GLY A 373 -20.14 -18.07 18.37
N ASN A 374 -21.45 -17.95 18.58
CA ASN A 374 -22.20 -16.79 18.04
C ASN A 374 -21.74 -15.44 18.67
N THR A 375 -21.34 -15.43 19.95
CA THR A 375 -20.87 -14.19 20.62
C THR A 375 -19.46 -13.79 20.21
N ASP A 376 -18.54 -14.74 20.01
CA ASP A 376 -17.18 -14.45 19.52
C ASP A 376 -17.19 -13.95 18.07
N LEU A 377 -18.05 -14.54 17.22
CA LEU A 377 -18.24 -14.07 15.85
C LEU A 377 -18.88 -12.68 15.79
N GLU A 378 -19.88 -12.41 16.63
CA GLU A 378 -20.46 -11.06 16.75
C GLU A 378 -19.42 -10.04 17.23
N TRP A 379 -18.52 -10.44 18.13
CA TRP A 379 -17.42 -9.59 18.58
C TRP A 379 -16.38 -9.32 17.50
N PHE A 380 -15.94 -10.36 16.80
CA PHE A 380 -15.04 -10.23 15.65
C PHE A 380 -15.64 -9.35 14.56
N ARG A 381 -16.92 -9.55 14.23
CA ARG A 381 -17.68 -8.71 13.30
C ARG A 381 -17.70 -7.25 13.76
N PHE A 382 -17.90 -7.00 15.05
CA PHE A 382 -17.89 -5.65 15.62
C PHE A 382 -16.50 -4.98 15.47
N LYS A 383 -15.42 -5.69 15.82
CA LYS A 383 -14.03 -5.19 15.64
C LYS A 383 -13.74 -4.85 14.18
N LEU A 384 -14.05 -5.74 13.25
CA LEU A 384 -13.86 -5.51 11.81
C LEU A 384 -14.69 -4.34 11.29
N LEU A 385 -15.97 -4.22 11.71
CA LEU A 385 -16.79 -3.08 11.30
C LEU A 385 -16.29 -1.76 11.87
N ASN A 386 -15.70 -1.76 13.05
CA ASN A 386 -15.07 -0.57 13.61
C ASN A 386 -13.86 -0.15 12.78
N LEU A 387 -12.99 -1.09 12.39
CA LEU A 387 -11.88 -0.82 11.45
C LEU A 387 -12.38 -0.35 10.08
N ALA A 388 -13.47 -0.94 9.57
CA ALA A 388 -14.12 -0.50 8.33
C ALA A 388 -14.67 0.93 8.42
N LEU A 389 -15.23 1.32 9.58
CA LEU A 389 -15.65 2.70 9.82
C LEU A 389 -14.46 3.66 9.84
N ILE A 390 -13.36 3.29 10.51
CA ILE A 390 -12.13 4.10 10.51
C ILE A 390 -11.63 4.28 9.07
N ASN A 391 -11.56 3.20 8.30
CA ASN A 391 -11.14 3.24 6.90
C ASN A 391 -12.03 4.15 6.02
N ALA A 392 -13.35 4.05 6.21
CA ALA A 392 -14.31 4.89 5.51
C ALA A 392 -14.19 6.38 5.90
N ASN A 393 -13.94 6.68 7.17
CA ASN A 393 -13.67 8.04 7.64
C ASN A 393 -12.35 8.58 7.04
N HIS A 394 -11.28 7.79 7.04
CA HIS A 394 -9.99 8.18 6.45
C HIS A 394 -10.08 8.44 4.94
N SER A 395 -10.84 7.63 4.19
CA SER A 395 -11.07 7.82 2.76
C SER A 395 -12.10 8.92 2.43
N GLY A 396 -12.81 9.44 3.44
CA GLY A 396 -13.85 10.44 3.26
C GLY A 396 -15.10 9.93 2.52
N ASP A 397 -15.34 8.62 2.52
CA ASP A 397 -16.56 8.01 1.98
C ASP A 397 -17.68 8.06 3.02
N ILE A 398 -18.35 9.22 3.07
CA ILE A 398 -19.42 9.53 4.02
C ILE A 398 -20.57 8.51 3.95
N GLN A 399 -20.91 8.03 2.74
CA GLN A 399 -22.01 7.08 2.55
C GLN A 399 -21.66 5.71 3.11
N LEU A 400 -20.46 5.20 2.77
CA LEU A 400 -19.97 3.94 3.29
C LEU A 400 -19.82 4.01 4.81
N ALA A 401 -19.21 5.07 5.35
CA ALA A 401 -19.06 5.26 6.78
C ALA A 401 -20.43 5.24 7.50
N ARG A 402 -21.44 5.93 6.96
CA ARG A 402 -22.81 5.88 7.52
C ARG A 402 -23.40 4.48 7.53
N GLN A 403 -23.20 3.69 6.47
CA GLN A 403 -23.65 2.30 6.46
C GLN A 403 -22.96 1.48 7.56
N ARG A 404 -21.65 1.68 7.76
CA ARG A 404 -20.89 1.01 8.85
C ARG A 404 -21.37 1.45 10.24
N VAL A 405 -21.69 2.73 10.44
CA VAL A 405 -22.27 3.25 11.71
C VAL A 405 -23.56 2.52 12.05
N ILE A 406 -24.48 2.37 11.09
CA ILE A 406 -25.76 1.67 11.30
C ILE A 406 -25.51 0.22 11.71
N LEU A 407 -24.65 -0.49 10.98
CA LEU A 407 -24.31 -1.89 11.28
C LEU A 407 -23.63 -2.04 12.66
N LEU A 408 -22.76 -1.11 13.04
CA LEU A 408 -22.13 -1.09 14.37
C LEU A 408 -23.14 -0.84 15.48
N GLN A 409 -24.07 0.10 15.30
CA GLN A 409 -25.11 0.41 16.27
C GLN A 409 -26.04 -0.79 16.48
N ASP A 410 -26.42 -1.48 15.40
CA ASP A 410 -27.24 -2.69 15.46
C ASP A 410 -26.55 -3.82 16.25
N LEU A 411 -25.23 -3.97 16.09
CA LEU A 411 -24.44 -4.98 16.81
C LEU A 411 -24.13 -4.61 18.26
N ARG A 412 -24.12 -3.33 18.61
CA ARG A 412 -23.71 -2.84 19.93
C ARG A 412 -24.44 -3.53 21.08
N SER A 413 -25.76 -3.68 20.95
CA SER A 413 -26.60 -4.34 21.97
C SER A 413 -26.19 -5.79 22.27
N LYS A 414 -25.55 -6.45 21.31
CA LYS A 414 -25.14 -7.85 21.39
C LYS A 414 -23.75 -8.05 22.00
N VAL A 415 -22.89 -7.03 21.92
CA VAL A 415 -21.49 -7.08 22.39
C VAL A 415 -21.25 -6.29 23.68
N ASN A 416 -22.19 -5.44 24.10
CA ASN A 416 -22.06 -4.59 25.29
C ASN A 416 -21.88 -5.34 26.63
N ASN A 417 -22.10 -6.66 26.66
CA ASN A 417 -21.87 -7.48 27.85
C ASN A 417 -20.39 -7.81 28.10
N ARG A 418 -19.48 -7.50 27.17
CA ARG A 418 -18.03 -7.72 27.30
C ARG A 418 -17.32 -6.54 27.95
N TRP A 419 -17.31 -6.51 29.28
CA TRP A 419 -16.70 -5.41 30.05
C TRP A 419 -15.18 -5.32 29.87
N GLU A 420 -14.53 -6.46 29.64
CA GLU A 420 -13.10 -6.56 29.35
C GLU A 420 -12.71 -5.87 28.03
N GLU A 421 -13.67 -5.69 27.13
CA GLU A 421 -13.50 -5.09 25.80
C GLU A 421 -14.07 -3.66 25.71
N LEU A 422 -14.39 -3.06 26.85
CA LEU A 422 -14.92 -1.71 26.95
C LEU A 422 -14.06 -0.64 26.24
N PRO A 423 -12.71 -0.71 26.23
CA PRO A 423 -11.88 0.18 25.43
C PRO A 423 -12.28 0.26 23.96
N THR A 424 -12.51 -0.89 23.31
CA THR A 424 -12.89 -0.98 21.89
C THR A 424 -14.31 -0.47 21.65
N VAL A 425 -15.24 -0.73 22.57
CA VAL A 425 -16.61 -0.18 22.50
C VAL A 425 -16.59 1.36 22.58
N MET A 426 -15.78 1.92 23.48
CA MET A 426 -15.64 3.36 23.63
C MET A 426 -14.95 3.99 22.41
N GLU A 427 -13.90 3.35 21.88
CA GLU A 427 -13.27 3.77 20.63
C GLU A 427 -14.25 3.78 19.46
N SER A 428 -15.14 2.77 19.36
CA SER A 428 -16.17 2.75 18.34
C SER A 428 -17.13 3.94 18.44
N GLN A 429 -17.46 4.40 19.65
CA GLN A 429 -18.27 5.62 19.84
C GLN A 429 -17.53 6.87 19.35
N LEU A 430 -16.22 6.95 19.61
CA LEU A 430 -15.42 8.07 19.11
C LEU A 430 -15.34 8.07 17.57
N ASN A 431 -15.22 6.91 16.94
CA ASN A 431 -15.24 6.80 15.48
C ASN A 431 -16.60 7.16 14.88
N ILE A 432 -17.69 6.82 15.57
CA ILE A 432 -19.04 7.28 15.22
C ILE A 432 -19.12 8.81 15.35
N ALA A 433 -18.62 9.40 16.44
CA ALA A 433 -18.60 10.85 16.63
C ALA A 433 -17.82 11.58 15.53
N VAL A 434 -16.70 11.02 15.07
CA VAL A 434 -15.94 11.53 13.90
C VAL A 434 -16.81 11.52 12.64
N ASN A 435 -17.54 10.44 12.38
CA ASN A 435 -18.47 10.36 11.24
C ASN A 435 -19.57 11.44 11.29
N PHE A 436 -20.10 11.75 12.47
CA PHE A 436 -21.04 12.87 12.65
C PHE A 436 -20.37 14.21 12.30
N GLY A 437 -19.10 14.39 12.66
CA GLY A 437 -18.29 15.52 12.23
C GLY A 437 -18.21 15.65 10.70
N ASP A 438 -17.88 14.57 10.00
CA ASP A 438 -17.77 14.55 8.53
C ASP A 438 -19.12 14.85 7.82
N ARG A 439 -20.24 14.71 8.55
CA ARG A 439 -21.61 14.94 8.08
C ARG A 439 -22.19 16.30 8.48
N PHE A 440 -21.41 17.20 9.08
CA PHE A 440 -21.88 18.51 9.58
C PHE A 440 -22.92 18.38 10.70
N LEU A 441 -22.80 17.33 11.50
CA LEU A 441 -23.63 17.06 12.67
C LEU A 441 -22.77 17.21 13.94
N PHE A 442 -22.13 18.38 14.09
CA PHE A 442 -21.10 18.59 15.11
C PHE A 442 -21.63 18.47 16.53
N SER A 443 -22.84 19.00 16.79
CA SER A 443 -23.45 18.95 18.13
C SER A 443 -23.74 17.50 18.52
N GLU A 444 -24.30 16.72 17.61
CA GLU A 444 -24.58 15.30 17.80
C GLU A 444 -23.29 14.49 18.02
N GLY A 445 -22.22 14.82 17.30
CA GLY A 445 -20.90 14.23 17.53
C GLY A 445 -20.31 14.58 18.90
N VAL A 446 -20.46 15.84 19.34
CA VAL A 446 -20.00 16.29 20.67
C VAL A 446 -20.71 15.52 21.77
N GLU A 447 -22.03 15.34 21.68
CA GLU A 447 -22.81 14.57 22.66
C GLU A 447 -22.25 13.14 22.85
N ILE A 448 -22.00 12.43 21.75
CA ILE A 448 -21.45 11.06 21.79
C ILE A 448 -20.03 11.05 22.39
N ALA A 449 -19.17 12.00 22.03
CA ALA A 449 -17.81 12.06 22.56
C ALA A 449 -17.78 12.45 24.05
N GLU A 450 -18.69 13.33 24.48
CA GLU A 450 -18.88 13.71 25.88
C GLU A 450 -19.40 12.55 26.73
N GLU A 451 -20.28 11.69 26.21
CA GLU A 451 -20.70 10.46 26.90
C GLU A 451 -19.50 9.56 27.25
N VAL A 452 -18.56 9.40 26.31
CA VAL A 452 -17.33 8.63 26.54
C VAL A 452 -16.43 9.32 27.57
N CYS A 453 -16.31 10.65 27.51
CA CYS A 453 -15.57 11.42 28.52
C CYS A 453 -16.17 11.22 29.92
N GLY A 454 -17.49 11.40 30.04
CA GLY A 454 -18.23 11.21 31.29
C GLY A 454 -18.04 9.81 31.87
N PHE A 455 -18.10 8.78 31.03
CA PHE A 455 -17.81 7.40 31.45
C PHE A 455 -16.42 7.27 32.11
N TYR A 456 -15.36 7.78 31.47
CA TYR A 456 -14.02 7.66 32.04
C TYR A 456 -13.79 8.57 33.25
N GLN A 457 -14.48 9.71 33.34
CA GLN A 457 -14.49 10.56 34.54
C GLN A 457 -15.14 9.85 35.72
N ASP A 458 -16.30 9.23 35.51
CA ASP A 458 -17.00 8.45 36.53
C ASP A 458 -16.18 7.23 36.95
N PHE A 459 -15.55 6.54 35.99
CA PHE A 459 -14.67 5.41 36.25
C PHE A 459 -13.45 5.80 37.11
N THR A 460 -12.79 6.92 36.77
CA THR A 460 -11.65 7.44 37.54
C THR A 460 -12.08 7.85 38.96
N SER A 461 -13.26 8.48 39.08
CA SER A 461 -13.84 8.87 40.36
C SER A 461 -14.17 7.66 41.24
N LEU A 462 -14.73 6.61 40.65
CA LEU A 462 -15.01 5.34 41.34
C LEU A 462 -13.73 4.69 41.86
N LEU A 463 -12.66 4.67 41.06
CA LEU A 463 -11.35 4.17 41.50
C LEU A 463 -10.78 4.97 42.67
N GLY A 464 -10.92 6.30 42.64
CA GLY A 464 -10.50 7.18 43.74
C GLY A 464 -11.26 6.97 45.04
N ALA A 465 -12.49 6.46 44.96
CA ALA A 465 -13.33 6.15 46.12
C ALA A 465 -12.90 4.86 46.88
N PHE A 466 -12.06 3.99 46.29
CA PHE A 466 -11.54 2.81 46.98
C PHE A 466 -10.47 3.17 48.02
N ARG A 467 -10.62 2.65 49.24
CA ARG A 467 -9.71 2.93 50.37
C ARG A 467 -8.25 2.64 50.00
N GLY A 468 -7.40 3.66 50.08
CA GLY A 468 -5.96 3.57 49.80
C GLY A 468 -5.56 3.77 48.33
N GLN A 469 -6.51 3.99 47.43
CA GLN A 469 -6.28 4.19 46.00
C GLN A 469 -6.47 5.64 45.52
N SER A 470 -6.73 6.60 46.41
CA SER A 470 -6.81 8.02 46.03
C SER A 470 -5.52 8.54 45.35
N LEU A 471 -4.36 7.97 45.71
CA LEU A 471 -3.08 8.26 45.03
C LEU A 471 -3.01 7.68 43.61
N ILE A 472 -3.79 6.63 43.32
CA ILE A 472 -3.86 6.03 41.99
C ILE A 472 -4.77 6.85 41.10
N SER A 473 -5.93 7.32 41.60
CA SER A 473 -6.87 8.12 40.80
C SER A 473 -6.29 9.45 40.33
N ASP A 474 -5.54 10.16 41.18
CA ASP A 474 -4.99 11.49 40.86
C ASP A 474 -3.85 11.42 39.82
N HIS A 475 -3.31 10.23 39.57
CA HIS A 475 -2.24 9.98 38.61
C HIS A 475 -2.67 9.02 37.49
N LEU A 476 -3.92 8.58 37.48
CA LEU A 476 -4.42 7.62 36.50
C LEU A 476 -4.61 8.33 35.16
N LYS A 477 -3.74 8.00 34.21
CA LYS A 477 -3.82 8.49 32.85
C LYS A 477 -4.43 7.42 31.95
N ILE A 478 -5.72 7.59 31.68
CA ILE A 478 -6.45 6.71 30.79
C ILE A 478 -6.33 7.25 29.36
N ARG A 479 -5.56 6.56 28.50
CA ARG A 479 -5.33 6.97 27.10
C ARG A 479 -6.64 7.22 26.34
N ASN A 480 -7.65 6.38 26.54
CA ASN A 480 -8.94 6.53 25.87
C ASN A 480 -9.74 7.74 26.36
N HIS A 481 -9.56 8.16 27.61
CA HIS A 481 -10.15 9.41 28.10
C HIS A 481 -9.50 10.61 27.40
N MET A 482 -8.16 10.60 27.27
CA MET A 482 -7.45 11.64 26.51
C MET A 482 -7.92 11.66 25.04
N ALA A 483 -8.08 10.50 24.40
CA ALA A 483 -8.60 10.41 23.04
C ALA A 483 -10.02 10.99 22.92
N ALA A 484 -10.91 10.67 23.87
CA ALA A 484 -12.27 11.19 23.90
C ALA A 484 -12.30 12.72 24.06
N LEU A 485 -11.48 13.28 24.95
CA LEU A 485 -11.33 14.74 25.10
C LEU A 485 -10.77 15.37 23.83
N GLY A 486 -9.79 14.73 23.17
CA GLY A 486 -9.22 15.19 21.90
C GLY A 486 -10.25 15.22 20.77
N THR A 487 -11.08 14.18 20.63
CA THR A 487 -12.18 14.13 19.66
C THR A 487 -13.24 15.19 19.97
N THR A 488 -13.61 15.35 21.25
CA THR A 488 -14.55 16.39 21.69
C THR A 488 -14.02 17.78 21.33
N LEU A 489 -12.74 18.06 21.63
CA LEU A 489 -12.07 19.32 21.29
C LEU A 489 -12.10 19.64 19.80
N MET A 490 -11.87 18.62 18.96
CA MET A 490 -11.93 18.75 17.51
C MET A 490 -13.34 19.13 17.03
N LEU A 491 -14.37 18.45 17.52
CA LEU A 491 -15.77 18.68 17.15
C LEU A 491 -16.27 20.04 17.65
N GLU A 492 -15.89 20.43 18.86
CA GLU A 492 -16.18 21.74 19.43
C GLU A 492 -15.61 22.89 18.60
N ARG A 493 -14.39 22.72 18.09
CA ARG A 493 -13.80 23.68 17.15
C ARG A 493 -14.63 23.79 15.87
N TYR A 494 -15.20 22.70 15.37
CA TYR A 494 -16.11 22.75 14.22
C TYR A 494 -17.42 23.44 14.56
N LEU A 495 -17.96 23.20 15.75
CA LEU A 495 -19.14 23.90 16.25
C LEU A 495 -18.89 25.41 16.36
N CYS A 496 -17.71 25.84 16.82
CA CYS A 496 -17.30 27.25 16.80
C CYS A 496 -17.34 27.83 15.37
N LEU A 497 -16.79 27.12 14.39
CA LEU A 497 -16.79 27.56 12.99
C LEU A 497 -18.22 27.65 12.42
N GLU A 498 -19.07 26.69 12.74
CA GLU A 498 -20.48 26.69 12.35
C GLU A 498 -21.21 27.90 12.94
N LYS A 499 -21.15 28.10 14.27
CA LYS A 499 -21.75 29.25 14.96
C LYS A 499 -21.25 30.59 14.39
N LEU A 500 -19.93 30.75 14.21
CA LEU A 500 -19.36 31.96 13.61
C LEU A 500 -19.90 32.23 12.21
N SER A 501 -20.05 31.19 11.38
CA SER A 501 -20.57 31.33 10.02
C SER A 501 -22.06 31.70 9.99
N ASN A 502 -22.82 31.35 11.03
CA ASN A 502 -24.21 31.78 11.25
C ASN A 502 -24.31 33.19 11.89
N GLY A 503 -23.19 33.78 12.33
CA GLY A 503 -23.18 35.04 13.06
C GLY A 503 -23.55 34.92 14.53
N GLU A 504 -23.45 33.72 15.10
CA GLU A 504 -23.72 33.44 16.51
C GLU A 504 -22.49 33.71 17.39
N VAL A 505 -22.72 33.93 18.69
CA VAL A 505 -21.68 34.08 19.71
C VAL A 505 -21.12 32.69 20.07
N ILE A 506 -19.80 32.61 20.28
CA ILE A 506 -19.07 31.36 20.55
C ILE A 506 -18.39 31.31 21.92
N ASP A 507 -18.60 32.30 22.79
CA ASP A 507 -17.88 32.43 24.05
C ASP A 507 -18.09 31.22 24.99
N ASP A 508 -19.31 30.69 25.03
CA ASP A 508 -19.68 29.48 25.77
C ASP A 508 -18.87 28.25 25.31
N VAL A 509 -18.84 28.03 23.99
CA VAL A 509 -18.12 26.92 23.36
C VAL A 509 -16.62 27.07 23.56
N LEU A 510 -16.08 28.30 23.46
CA LEU A 510 -14.66 28.57 23.66
C LEU A 510 -14.21 28.30 25.10
N ILE A 511 -14.99 28.72 26.10
CA ILE A 511 -14.68 28.47 27.51
C ILE A 511 -14.65 26.95 27.77
N ARG A 512 -15.66 26.22 27.31
CA ARG A 512 -15.72 24.76 27.45
C ARG A 512 -14.55 24.09 26.74
N SER A 513 -14.26 24.47 25.49
CA SER A 513 -13.16 23.92 24.69
C SER A 513 -11.78 24.14 25.33
N ARG A 514 -11.55 25.31 25.94
CA ARG A 514 -10.31 25.60 26.69
C ARG A 514 -10.14 24.64 27.87
N ALA A 515 -11.19 24.42 28.65
CA ALA A 515 -11.17 23.48 29.77
C ALA A 515 -10.90 22.04 29.29
N ILE A 516 -11.53 21.61 28.19
CA ILE A 516 -11.28 20.30 27.58
C ILE A 516 -9.82 20.16 27.13
N ALA A 517 -9.26 21.18 26.47
CA ALA A 517 -7.87 21.15 26.02
C ALA A 517 -6.89 21.01 27.19
N GLU A 518 -7.10 21.76 28.27
CA GLU A 518 -6.27 21.69 29.48
C GLU A 518 -6.35 20.31 30.15
N GLN A 519 -7.55 19.74 30.25
CA GLN A 519 -7.75 18.38 30.77
C GLN A 519 -7.05 17.33 29.90
N ALA A 520 -7.19 17.42 28.58
CA ALA A 520 -6.53 16.49 27.66
C ALA A 520 -5.00 16.58 27.75
N LEU A 521 -4.45 17.79 27.87
CA LEU A 521 -3.02 18.02 28.03
C LEU A 521 -2.47 17.46 29.35
N ALA A 522 -3.25 17.54 30.43
CA ALA A 522 -2.90 16.98 31.73
C ALA A 522 -2.87 15.43 31.70
N LEU A 523 -3.80 14.81 30.99
CA LEU A 523 -3.89 13.36 30.83
C LEU A 523 -2.90 12.79 29.79
N SER A 524 -2.33 13.64 28.93
CA SER A 524 -1.41 13.21 27.89
C SER A 524 -0.05 12.77 28.45
N ASP A 525 0.44 11.62 27.96
CA ASP A 525 1.72 11.03 28.35
C ASP A 525 2.82 11.20 27.32
N SER A 526 2.50 11.05 26.04
CA SER A 526 3.48 11.17 24.96
C SER A 526 3.74 12.62 24.60
N LYS A 527 4.94 12.90 24.08
CA LYS A 527 5.28 14.23 23.56
C LYS A 527 4.44 14.54 22.32
N GLU A 528 4.21 13.52 21.49
CA GLU A 528 3.48 13.59 20.23
C GLU A 528 2.01 13.96 20.45
N ASP A 529 1.34 13.35 21.44
CA ASP A 529 -0.05 13.66 21.77
C ASP A 529 -0.18 15.10 22.29
N LYS A 530 0.73 15.54 23.18
CA LYS A 530 0.77 16.93 23.64
C LYS A 530 0.94 17.90 22.48
N MET A 531 1.86 17.60 21.56
CA MET A 531 2.08 18.43 20.38
C MET A 531 0.82 18.54 19.52
N ARG A 532 0.10 17.44 19.28
CA ARG A 532 -1.18 17.45 18.55
C ARG A 532 -2.25 18.26 19.28
N LEU A 533 -2.40 18.08 20.59
CA LEU A 533 -3.35 18.84 21.39
C LEU A 533 -3.05 20.35 21.38
N TRP A 534 -1.77 20.73 21.48
CA TRP A 534 -1.37 22.14 21.37
C TRP A 534 -1.69 22.75 20.00
N GLN A 535 -1.55 21.99 18.91
CA GLN A 535 -1.96 22.44 17.58
C GLN A 535 -3.46 22.68 17.49
N GLN A 536 -4.28 21.77 18.04
CA GLN A 536 -5.74 21.95 18.11
C GLN A 536 -6.11 23.17 18.97
N TYR A 537 -5.45 23.32 20.11
CA TYR A 537 -5.67 24.42 21.03
C TYR A 537 -5.30 25.78 20.41
N ALA A 538 -4.22 25.84 19.63
CA ALA A 538 -3.85 27.04 18.87
C ALA A 538 -4.99 27.54 17.97
N HIS A 539 -5.74 26.63 17.32
CA HIS A 539 -6.86 27.02 16.47
C HIS A 539 -8.03 27.60 17.25
N LEU A 540 -8.31 27.10 18.45
CA LEU A 540 -9.36 27.67 19.30
C LEU A 540 -9.03 29.12 19.68
N GLU A 541 -7.79 29.41 20.03
CA GLU A 541 -7.37 30.79 20.29
C GLU A 541 -7.40 31.66 19.03
N GLY A 542 -7.05 31.10 17.87
CA GLY A 542 -7.19 31.78 16.59
C GLY A 542 -8.65 32.15 16.29
N LEU A 543 -9.61 31.26 16.58
CA LEU A 543 -11.04 31.53 16.46
C LEU A 543 -11.54 32.56 17.47
N ALA A 544 -10.94 32.59 18.67
CA ALA A 544 -11.20 33.62 19.69
C ALA A 544 -10.59 34.99 19.33
N GLY A 545 -9.76 35.06 18.28
CA GLY A 545 -9.03 36.26 17.89
C GLY A 545 -7.79 36.58 18.74
N ASP A 546 -7.41 35.71 19.68
CA ASP A 546 -6.17 35.83 20.45
C ASP A 546 -5.00 35.18 19.70
N PHE A 547 -4.57 35.84 18.63
CA PHE A 547 -3.48 35.32 17.78
C PHE A 547 -2.15 35.20 18.52
N LYS A 548 -1.91 36.03 19.54
CA LYS A 548 -0.70 35.91 20.36
C LYS A 548 -0.69 34.57 21.09
N SER A 549 -1.79 34.22 21.76
CA SER A 549 -1.92 32.92 22.42
C SER A 549 -1.93 31.77 21.42
N ALA A 550 -2.57 31.96 20.26
CA ALA A 550 -2.61 30.95 19.20
C ALA A 550 -1.22 30.57 18.70
N TRP A 551 -0.38 31.55 18.35
CA TRP A 551 0.99 31.29 17.89
C TRP A 551 1.88 30.71 18.98
N GLN A 552 1.71 31.13 20.23
CA GLN A 552 2.40 30.53 21.39
C GLN A 552 2.09 29.02 21.50
N LYS A 553 0.80 28.67 21.46
CA LYS A 553 0.34 27.27 21.53
C LYS A 553 0.80 26.47 20.32
N LEU A 554 0.75 27.05 19.11
CA LEU A 554 1.23 26.37 17.92
C LEU A 554 2.74 26.11 17.99
N PHE A 555 3.52 27.03 18.57
CA PHE A 555 4.96 26.83 18.77
C PHE A 555 5.26 25.64 19.69
N LEU A 556 4.49 25.47 20.77
CA LEU A 556 4.54 24.23 21.58
C LEU A 556 4.14 23.01 20.74
N GLY A 557 3.12 23.17 19.90
CA GLY A 557 2.63 22.17 18.97
C GLY A 557 3.64 21.71 17.92
N VAL A 558 4.61 22.54 17.54
CA VAL A 558 5.72 22.13 16.64
C VAL A 558 6.96 21.64 17.40
N GLY A 559 6.91 21.63 18.74
CA GLY A 559 7.95 21.07 19.61
C GLY A 559 8.86 22.09 20.29
N GLY A 560 8.50 23.37 20.26
CA GLY A 560 9.20 24.44 20.99
C GLY A 560 8.87 24.48 22.48
N GLN A 561 9.55 25.36 23.23
CA GLN A 561 9.30 25.60 24.65
C GLN A 561 8.74 27.03 24.88
N MET A 562 7.92 27.23 25.91
CA MET A 562 7.25 28.52 26.15
C MET A 562 8.23 29.70 26.31
N ASN A 563 9.38 29.47 26.96
CA ASN A 563 10.44 30.47 27.16
C ASN A 563 11.24 30.79 25.88
N GLU A 564 11.11 29.98 24.83
CA GLU A 564 11.77 30.19 23.53
C GLU A 564 10.87 30.94 22.54
N PHE A 565 9.58 31.15 22.86
CA PHE A 565 8.65 31.74 21.90
C PHE A 565 8.82 33.26 21.77
N ASP A 566 9.20 33.69 20.57
CA ASP A 566 9.14 35.08 20.15
C ASP A 566 8.73 35.14 18.67
N LEU A 567 7.51 35.61 18.39
CA LEU A 567 6.99 35.72 17.02
C LEU A 567 7.76 36.74 16.18
N SER A 568 8.51 37.67 16.81
CA SER A 568 9.42 38.57 16.10
C SER A 568 10.64 37.85 15.52
N GLN A 569 10.91 36.62 15.99
CA GLN A 569 11.99 35.75 15.56
C GLN A 569 11.42 34.54 14.80
N THR A 570 10.75 34.80 13.68
CA THR A 570 10.09 33.79 12.83
C THR A 570 11.02 32.62 12.46
N GLN A 571 12.32 32.90 12.29
CA GLN A 571 13.36 31.90 12.02
C GLN A 571 13.37 30.75 13.04
N SER A 572 13.19 31.03 14.34
CA SER A 572 13.17 30.00 15.39
C SER A 572 11.99 29.03 15.22
N PHE A 573 10.82 29.56 14.83
CA PHE A 573 9.63 28.76 14.53
C PHE A 573 9.87 27.86 13.31
N ILE A 574 10.45 28.41 12.24
CA ILE A 574 10.74 27.68 11.01
C ILE A 574 11.76 26.58 11.24
N GLU A 575 12.80 26.84 12.04
CA GLU A 575 13.80 25.84 12.40
C GLU A 575 13.17 24.66 13.16
N ARG A 576 12.28 24.94 14.12
CA ARG A 576 11.54 23.89 14.83
C ARG A 576 10.63 23.10 13.89
N LEU A 577 9.88 23.76 13.02
CA LEU A 577 9.03 23.09 12.04
C LEU A 577 9.85 22.24 11.06
N ALA A 578 11.04 22.72 10.65
CA ALA A 578 11.94 22.00 9.75
C ALA A 578 12.65 20.79 10.39
N GLN A 579 12.72 20.70 11.73
CA GLN A 579 13.29 19.53 12.42
C GLN A 579 12.43 18.27 12.28
N HIS A 580 11.15 18.41 11.91
CA HIS A 580 10.29 17.26 11.64
C HIS A 580 10.77 16.47 10.42
N SER A 581 10.62 15.14 10.48
CA SER A 581 10.83 14.26 9.33
C SER A 581 9.82 14.55 8.22
N ASP A 582 10.08 14.10 6.99
CA ASP A 582 9.17 14.31 5.86
C ASP A 582 7.77 13.71 6.10
N MET A 583 7.70 12.63 6.89
CA MET A 583 6.42 11.99 7.26
C MET A 583 5.70 12.75 8.38
N SER A 584 6.44 13.22 9.39
CA SER A 584 5.86 13.86 10.58
C SER A 584 5.52 15.34 10.38
N ILE A 585 6.14 16.04 9.42
CA ILE A 585 5.94 17.48 9.20
C ILE A 585 4.55 17.85 8.66
N LYS A 586 3.83 16.90 8.02
CA LYS A 586 2.58 17.19 7.30
C LYS A 586 1.50 17.81 8.20
N PHE A 587 1.28 17.20 9.36
CA PHE A 587 0.25 17.62 10.30
C PHE A 587 0.58 18.98 10.98
N PRO A 588 1.78 19.19 11.54
CA PRO A 588 2.24 20.51 11.99
C PRO A 588 2.18 21.59 10.89
N MET A 589 2.57 21.26 9.66
CA MET A 589 2.53 22.19 8.53
C MET A 589 1.09 22.60 8.20
N TYR A 590 0.15 21.66 8.20
CA TYR A 590 -1.27 21.94 7.97
C TYR A 590 -1.83 22.92 9.00
N HIS A 591 -1.60 22.65 10.28
CA HIS A 591 -2.04 23.54 11.36
C HIS A 591 -1.36 24.92 11.30
N THR A 592 -0.09 24.97 10.88
CA THR A 592 0.63 26.23 10.67
C THR A 592 0.01 27.05 9.55
N LEU A 593 -0.21 26.47 8.37
CA LEU A 593 -0.85 27.15 7.24
C LEU A 593 -2.26 27.62 7.59
N ARG A 594 -3.01 26.81 8.34
CA ARG A 594 -4.36 27.17 8.77
C ARG A 594 -4.38 28.34 9.75
N LEU A 595 -3.50 28.37 10.74
CA LEU A 595 -3.41 29.51 11.66
C LEU A 595 -2.95 30.77 10.94
N LEU A 596 -1.99 30.64 10.01
CA LEU A 596 -1.55 31.72 9.15
C LEU A 596 -2.71 32.30 8.32
N LEU A 597 -3.59 31.45 7.80
CA LEU A 597 -4.76 31.89 7.05
C LEU A 597 -5.73 32.67 7.93
N LEU A 598 -6.02 32.18 9.15
CA LEU A 598 -6.90 32.87 10.10
C LEU A 598 -6.34 34.24 10.50
N ASP A 599 -5.04 34.33 10.80
CA ASP A 599 -4.39 35.59 11.20
C ASP A 599 -4.41 36.62 10.07
N LEU A 600 -4.09 36.18 8.83
CA LEU A 600 -4.13 37.04 7.66
C LEU A 600 -5.54 37.51 7.27
N GLN A 601 -6.58 36.75 7.63
CA GLN A 601 -7.98 37.15 7.46
C GLN A 601 -8.46 38.10 8.56
N SER A 602 -7.70 38.25 9.65
CA SER A 602 -8.06 39.15 10.74
C SER A 602 -8.05 40.62 10.31
N ARG A 603 -8.72 41.49 11.07
CA ARG A 603 -8.79 42.94 10.76
C ARG A 603 -7.45 43.65 10.87
N ARG A 604 -6.48 43.08 11.60
CA ARG A 604 -5.17 43.70 11.91
C ARG A 604 -4.09 42.61 11.97
N PRO A 605 -3.71 42.01 10.82
CA PRO A 605 -2.61 41.06 10.81
C PRO A 605 -1.32 41.74 11.25
N SER A 606 -0.50 41.04 12.04
CA SER A 606 0.82 41.55 12.43
C SER A 606 1.77 41.56 11.23
N ASP A 607 2.63 42.58 11.11
CA ASP A 607 3.64 42.66 10.04
C ASP A 607 4.56 41.43 9.99
N GLN A 608 4.81 40.82 11.16
CA GLN A 608 5.62 39.60 11.30
C GLN A 608 5.01 38.40 10.57
N ILE A 609 3.69 38.37 10.40
CA ILE A 609 2.98 37.28 9.73
C ILE A 609 3.29 37.25 8.23
N ASN A 610 3.56 38.40 7.63
CA ASN A 610 4.01 38.45 6.23
C ASN A 610 5.41 37.84 6.08
N VAL A 611 6.31 38.11 7.02
CA VAL A 611 7.66 37.52 7.03
C VAL A 611 7.56 36.00 7.22
N LEU A 612 6.80 35.56 8.23
CA LEU A 612 6.57 34.14 8.50
C LEU A 612 5.96 33.42 7.28
N TYR A 613 5.00 34.03 6.60
CA TYR A 613 4.44 33.49 5.36
C TYR A 613 5.52 33.22 4.30
N GLN A 614 6.45 34.16 4.07
CA GLN A 614 7.51 33.98 3.07
C GLN A 614 8.48 32.84 3.43
N GLU A 615 8.83 32.71 4.72
CA GLU A 615 9.69 31.63 5.20
C GLU A 615 8.99 30.27 5.12
N ILE A 616 7.73 30.17 5.54
CA ILE A 616 6.91 28.96 5.40
C ILE A 616 6.78 28.59 3.92
N SER A 617 6.55 29.56 3.04
CA SER A 617 6.41 29.35 1.59
C SER A 617 7.67 28.71 1.02
N THR A 618 8.84 29.19 1.44
CA THR A 618 10.13 28.63 1.06
C THR A 618 10.29 27.18 1.55
N LEU A 619 9.93 26.90 2.81
CA LEU A 619 9.99 25.55 3.37
C LEU A 619 9.00 24.60 2.66
N PHE A 620 7.78 25.05 2.42
CA PHE A 620 6.73 24.29 1.76
C PHE A 620 7.14 23.92 0.34
N VAL A 621 7.66 24.86 -0.45
CA VAL A 621 8.17 24.60 -1.81
C VAL A 621 9.35 23.64 -1.78
N LYS A 622 10.31 23.83 -0.86
CA LYS A 622 11.47 22.95 -0.70
C LYS A 622 11.08 21.50 -0.41
N ARG A 623 9.99 21.30 0.33
CA ARG A 623 9.47 19.97 0.70
C ARG A 623 8.24 19.53 -0.09
N PHE A 624 7.80 20.30 -1.08
CA PHE A 624 6.52 20.12 -1.76
C PHE A 624 6.31 18.67 -2.21
N ARG A 625 7.29 18.14 -2.94
CA ARG A 625 7.23 16.78 -3.45
C ARG A 625 7.06 15.75 -2.33
N LYS A 626 7.73 15.91 -1.19
CA LYS A 626 7.66 14.96 -0.06
C LYS A 626 6.40 15.12 0.79
N LEU A 627 5.85 16.34 0.85
CA LEU A 627 4.58 16.63 1.52
C LEU A 627 3.41 15.99 0.77
N ILE A 628 3.51 15.88 -0.55
CA ILE A 628 2.44 15.41 -1.45
C ILE A 628 2.67 13.96 -1.95
N ASP A 629 3.91 13.53 -2.15
CA ASP A 629 4.25 12.15 -2.57
C ASP A 629 3.92 11.14 -1.44
N GLY A 630 3.38 9.98 -1.82
CA GLY A 630 3.16 8.82 -0.94
C GLY A 630 1.73 8.62 -0.43
N TYR A 631 0.83 9.59 -0.61
CA TYR A 631 -0.55 9.48 -0.13
C TYR A 631 -1.53 10.28 -0.99
N ILE A 632 -1.65 9.89 -2.26
CA ILE A 632 -2.76 10.34 -3.14
C ILE A 632 -4.11 10.00 -2.48
N ASP A 633 -4.11 9.05 -1.55
CA ASP A 633 -5.28 8.48 -0.92
C ASP A 633 -5.48 8.86 0.56
N ASP A 634 -4.62 9.70 1.17
CA ASP A 634 -4.78 10.17 2.57
C ASP A 634 -5.15 11.67 2.66
N TYR A 635 -5.89 12.01 3.70
CA TYR A 635 -6.56 13.29 3.94
C TYR A 635 -5.64 14.54 4.07
N PRO A 636 -4.44 14.52 4.71
CA PRO A 636 -3.72 15.77 5.01
C PRO A 636 -3.16 16.46 3.75
N ALA A 637 -2.86 15.74 2.67
CA ALA A 637 -2.34 16.35 1.44
C ALA A 637 -3.35 17.30 0.78
N HIS A 638 -4.63 16.92 0.78
CA HIS A 638 -5.73 17.69 0.21
C HIS A 638 -5.97 18.99 0.97
N ALA A 639 -6.01 18.90 2.30
CA ALA A 639 -6.19 20.04 3.18
C ALA A 639 -5.00 21.01 3.13
N LEU A 640 -3.76 20.48 3.04
CA LEU A 640 -2.55 21.26 2.78
C LEU A 640 -2.65 22.03 1.46
N LEU A 641 -2.99 21.34 0.36
CA LEU A 641 -3.09 21.96 -0.97
C LEU A 641 -4.21 23.02 -1.04
N ARG A 642 -5.37 22.76 -0.42
CA ARG A 642 -6.43 23.76 -0.29
C ARG A 642 -5.92 24.98 0.46
N THR A 643 -5.39 24.80 1.66
CA THR A 643 -4.96 25.93 2.51
C THR A 643 -3.85 26.72 1.82
N TRP A 644 -2.91 26.02 1.19
CA TRP A 644 -1.86 26.62 0.39
C TRP A 644 -2.41 27.43 -0.80
N ALA A 645 -3.38 26.89 -1.55
CA ALA A 645 -4.03 27.61 -2.64
C ALA A 645 -4.72 28.90 -2.16
N VAL A 646 -5.50 28.79 -1.07
CA VAL A 646 -6.27 29.90 -0.52
C VAL A 646 -5.36 30.99 0.06
N LEU A 647 -4.30 30.61 0.77
CA LEU A 647 -3.30 31.55 1.28
C LEU A 647 -2.63 32.35 0.16
N ASN A 648 -2.19 31.67 -0.90
CA ASN A 648 -1.55 32.32 -2.03
C ASN A 648 -2.54 33.23 -2.78
N ALA A 649 -3.80 32.81 -2.92
CA ALA A 649 -4.85 33.66 -3.49
C ALA A 649 -5.09 34.91 -2.63
N LEU A 650 -5.12 34.77 -1.30
CA LEU A 650 -5.23 35.88 -0.35
C LEU A 650 -4.04 36.86 -0.47
N LYS A 651 -2.85 36.37 -0.79
CA LYS A 651 -1.65 37.19 -1.06
C LYS A 651 -1.58 37.79 -2.46
N GLY A 652 -2.49 37.43 -3.35
CA GLY A 652 -2.45 37.84 -4.75
C GLY A 652 -1.44 37.05 -5.61
N GLU A 653 -0.89 35.95 -5.08
CA GLU A 653 0.04 35.06 -5.79
C GLU A 653 -0.72 34.09 -6.71
N GLU A 654 -1.31 34.64 -7.77
CA GLU A 654 -2.22 33.93 -8.67
C GLU A 654 -1.62 32.63 -9.24
N ALA A 655 -0.37 32.68 -9.70
CA ALA A 655 0.28 31.54 -10.33
C ALA A 655 0.43 30.35 -9.37
N VAL A 656 0.78 30.62 -8.12
CA VAL A 656 0.98 29.59 -7.08
C VAL A 656 -0.36 29.01 -6.64
N ALA A 657 -1.35 29.87 -6.38
CA ALA A 657 -2.71 29.45 -6.01
C ALA A 657 -3.31 28.51 -7.05
N VAL A 658 -3.22 28.91 -8.33
CA VAL A 658 -3.69 28.11 -9.47
C VAL A 658 -2.89 26.81 -9.62
N GLY A 659 -1.57 26.85 -9.41
CA GLY A 659 -0.72 25.66 -9.43
C GLY A 659 -1.17 24.62 -8.41
N ALA A 660 -1.40 25.06 -7.17
CA ALA A 660 -1.89 24.22 -6.08
C ALA A 660 -3.26 23.60 -6.37
N LEU A 661 -4.21 24.41 -6.87
CA LEU A 661 -5.54 23.92 -7.26
C LEU A 661 -5.49 22.87 -8.38
N ARG A 662 -4.56 22.98 -9.33
CA ARG A 662 -4.37 21.97 -10.40
C ARG A 662 -3.88 20.65 -9.84
N VAL A 663 -2.97 20.69 -8.88
CA VAL A 663 -2.47 19.48 -8.22
C VAL A 663 -3.60 18.85 -7.42
N LEU A 664 -4.35 19.64 -6.66
CA LEU A 664 -5.53 19.16 -5.93
C LEU A 664 -6.56 18.51 -6.86
N ASP A 665 -6.93 19.17 -7.96
CA ASP A 665 -7.89 18.66 -8.95
C ASP A 665 -7.45 17.30 -9.54
N ARG A 666 -6.17 17.14 -9.86
CA ARG A 666 -5.63 15.86 -10.36
C ARG A 666 -5.75 14.73 -9.34
N ILE A 667 -5.45 15.01 -8.08
CA ILE A 667 -5.55 14.03 -6.99
C ILE A 667 -7.02 13.64 -6.79
N VAL A 668 -7.93 14.61 -6.67
CA VAL A 668 -9.38 14.35 -6.53
C VAL A 668 -9.94 13.57 -7.73
N GLN A 669 -9.46 13.83 -8.95
CA GLN A 669 -9.90 13.09 -10.14
C GLN A 669 -9.41 11.64 -10.18
N SER A 670 -8.24 11.35 -9.60
CA SER A 670 -7.78 9.97 -9.43
C SER A 670 -8.65 9.20 -8.43
N GLN A 671 -9.23 9.91 -7.46
CA GLN A 671 -10.06 9.40 -6.37
C GLN A 671 -11.57 9.60 -6.61
N LYS A 672 -12.11 9.01 -7.69
CA LYS A 672 -13.44 9.35 -8.24
C LYS A 672 -14.63 9.23 -7.26
N SER A 673 -14.51 8.44 -6.20
CA SER A 673 -15.56 8.09 -5.24
C SER A 673 -15.70 9.02 -4.03
N SER A 674 -14.63 9.71 -3.59
CA SER A 674 -14.67 10.39 -2.28
C SER A 674 -15.41 11.74 -2.31
N LEU A 675 -16.59 11.79 -1.69
CA LEU A 675 -17.42 12.99 -1.59
C LEU A 675 -16.69 14.14 -0.87
N ALA A 676 -15.99 13.83 0.23
CA ALA A 676 -15.24 14.81 1.02
C ALA A 676 -14.15 15.50 0.20
N LEU A 677 -13.43 14.77 -0.66
CA LEU A 677 -12.38 15.34 -1.50
C LEU A 677 -12.91 16.30 -2.56
N TRP A 678 -14.06 15.99 -3.16
CA TRP A 678 -14.75 16.91 -4.06
C TRP A 678 -15.19 18.19 -3.33
N LEU A 679 -15.63 18.09 -2.08
CA LEU A 679 -16.00 19.25 -1.24
C LEU A 679 -14.79 20.12 -0.88
N ILE A 680 -13.65 19.52 -0.54
CA ILE A 680 -12.38 20.23 -0.31
C ILE A 680 -11.96 20.99 -1.57
N SER A 681 -12.02 20.34 -2.75
CA SER A 681 -11.68 20.97 -4.03
C SER A 681 -12.62 22.13 -4.36
N LEU A 682 -13.93 21.94 -4.17
CA LEU A 682 -14.93 23.00 -4.37
C LEU A 682 -14.63 24.22 -3.48
N CYS A 683 -14.44 24.01 -2.19
CA CYS A 683 -14.15 25.08 -1.25
C CYS A 683 -12.85 25.80 -1.60
N ALA A 684 -11.78 25.05 -1.91
CA ALA A 684 -10.50 25.63 -2.32
C ALA A 684 -10.65 26.55 -3.54
N GLN A 685 -11.41 26.13 -4.55
CA GLN A 685 -11.65 26.90 -5.77
C GLN A 685 -12.44 28.17 -5.49
N LEU A 686 -13.51 28.09 -4.69
CA LEU A 686 -14.37 29.21 -4.36
C LEU A 686 -13.67 30.25 -3.49
N GLU A 687 -12.99 29.82 -2.41
CA GLU A 687 -12.22 30.71 -1.54
C GLU A 687 -11.12 31.41 -2.34
N SER A 688 -10.36 30.66 -3.15
CA SER A 688 -9.31 31.24 -3.99
C SER A 688 -9.89 32.22 -5.01
N ALA A 689 -11.03 31.90 -5.63
CA ALA A 689 -11.69 32.80 -6.58
C ALA A 689 -12.12 34.10 -5.91
N VAL A 690 -12.68 34.04 -4.69
CA VAL A 690 -13.08 35.24 -3.94
C VAL A 690 -11.87 36.13 -3.67
N TYR A 691 -10.77 35.57 -3.19
CA TYR A 691 -9.56 36.36 -2.90
C TYR A 691 -8.91 36.93 -4.15
N LEU A 692 -8.82 36.16 -5.24
CA LEU A 692 -8.33 36.65 -6.53
C LEU A 692 -9.21 37.76 -7.11
N ALA A 693 -10.53 37.68 -6.91
CA ALA A 693 -11.45 38.74 -7.31
C ALA A 693 -11.20 40.04 -6.55
N LYS A 694 -10.93 39.95 -5.23
CA LYS A 694 -10.55 41.12 -4.40
C LYS A 694 -9.24 41.77 -4.89
N HIS A 695 -8.33 41.00 -5.49
CA HIS A 695 -7.09 41.48 -6.12
C HIS A 695 -7.26 41.92 -7.59
N GLY A 696 -8.47 41.87 -8.15
CA GLY A 696 -8.76 42.35 -9.50
C GLY A 696 -8.55 41.32 -10.63
N SER A 697 -8.29 40.04 -10.32
CA SER A 697 -8.05 38.98 -11.32
C SER A 697 -9.33 38.44 -11.99
N LYS A 698 -10.13 39.32 -12.63
CA LYS A 698 -11.45 38.99 -13.22
C LYS A 698 -11.41 37.81 -14.22
N GLN A 699 -10.39 37.75 -15.07
CA GLN A 699 -10.27 36.70 -16.09
C GLN A 699 -10.04 35.31 -15.46
N ARG A 700 -9.25 35.25 -14.38
CA ARG A 700 -8.92 33.99 -13.70
C ARG A 700 -10.09 33.47 -12.87
N VAL A 701 -10.79 34.37 -12.19
CA VAL A 701 -12.05 34.10 -11.48
C VAL A 701 -13.07 33.48 -12.42
N LYS A 702 -13.29 34.10 -13.58
CA LYS A 702 -14.18 33.57 -14.60
C LYS A 702 -13.77 32.16 -15.05
N LEU A 703 -12.47 31.94 -15.25
CA LEU A 703 -11.94 30.63 -15.64
C LEU A 703 -12.15 29.56 -14.56
N ILE A 704 -11.92 29.88 -13.28
CA ILE A 704 -12.16 28.96 -12.16
C ILE A 704 -13.66 28.60 -12.09
N LEU A 705 -14.54 29.59 -12.11
CA LEU A 705 -15.99 29.37 -12.00
C LEU A 705 -16.58 28.63 -13.21
N GLU A 706 -16.17 28.99 -14.43
CA GLU A 706 -16.77 28.46 -15.67
C GLU A 706 -16.10 27.19 -16.20
N GLN A 707 -14.77 27.06 -16.03
CA GLN A 707 -13.97 26.02 -16.69
C GLN A 707 -13.19 25.13 -15.71
N GLY A 708 -13.25 25.41 -14.40
CA GLY A 708 -12.42 24.71 -13.42
C GLY A 708 -10.93 25.06 -13.55
N VAL A 709 -10.06 24.29 -12.89
CA VAL A 709 -8.63 24.57 -12.80
C VAL A 709 -7.82 23.59 -13.67
N HIS A 710 -7.94 23.68 -15.00
CA HIS A 710 -7.29 22.70 -15.89
C HIS A 710 -6.00 23.19 -16.58
N SER A 711 -5.24 22.24 -17.10
CA SER A 711 -4.01 22.47 -17.88
C SER A 711 -4.30 22.60 -19.37
N LYS A 712 -3.48 23.37 -20.12
CA LYS A 712 -3.69 23.62 -21.57
C LYS A 712 -3.61 22.34 -22.43
N SER A 713 -3.04 21.24 -21.92
CA SER A 713 -2.84 19.98 -22.63
C SER A 713 -4.05 19.03 -22.60
N GLU A 714 -5.05 19.25 -21.75
CA GLU A 714 -6.20 18.34 -21.59
C GLU A 714 -7.45 18.77 -22.39
N LYS A 715 -7.34 19.79 -23.26
CA LYS A 715 -8.44 20.44 -24.00
C LYS A 715 -9.41 19.52 -24.77
N LYS A 716 -9.09 18.24 -24.99
CA LYS A 716 -9.98 17.28 -25.67
C LYS A 716 -11.00 16.58 -24.75
N GLN A 717 -10.89 16.67 -23.42
CA GLN A 717 -11.91 16.16 -22.47
C GLN A 717 -12.74 17.28 -21.77
N ILE A 718 -12.44 18.56 -22.06
CA ILE A 718 -12.91 19.72 -21.28
C ILE A 718 -14.22 20.31 -21.82
N LYS A 719 -15.31 19.55 -21.76
CA LYS A 719 -16.68 20.13 -21.83
C LYS A 719 -17.53 19.86 -20.58
N ASN A 720 -17.04 19.10 -19.61
CA ASN A 720 -17.90 18.47 -18.61
C ASN A 720 -17.72 18.82 -17.12
N GLN A 721 -16.88 19.79 -16.72
CA GLN A 721 -16.63 20.04 -15.28
C GLN A 721 -16.47 21.53 -14.91
N SER A 722 -17.56 22.30 -14.94
CA SER A 722 -17.60 23.63 -14.28
C SER A 722 -17.82 23.50 -12.77
N THR A 723 -17.57 24.56 -11.99
CA THR A 723 -17.89 24.60 -10.54
C THR A 723 -19.35 24.20 -10.26
N LEU A 724 -20.29 24.62 -11.13
CA LEU A 724 -21.71 24.24 -11.02
C LEU A 724 -21.97 22.77 -11.36
N LYS A 725 -21.23 22.17 -12.30
CA LYS A 725 -21.32 20.72 -12.56
C LYS A 725 -20.77 19.91 -11.40
N MET A 726 -19.70 20.40 -10.75
CA MET A 726 -19.17 19.82 -9.52
C MET A 726 -20.23 19.88 -8.40
N LEU A 727 -20.87 21.04 -8.20
CA LEU A 727 -22.00 21.19 -7.26
C LEU A 727 -23.16 20.24 -7.58
N ALA A 728 -23.56 20.13 -8.84
CA ALA A 728 -24.62 19.20 -9.25
C ALA A 728 -24.25 17.73 -8.94
N LYS A 729 -23.00 17.34 -9.20
CA LYS A 729 -22.48 16.02 -8.82
C LYS A 729 -22.53 15.83 -7.30
N LEU A 730 -22.00 16.78 -6.53
CA LEU A 730 -22.01 16.75 -5.07
C LEU A 730 -23.42 16.62 -4.50
N LYS A 731 -24.38 17.41 -5.01
CA LYS A 731 -25.80 17.31 -4.61
C LYS A 731 -26.39 15.94 -4.90
N SER A 732 -26.06 15.34 -6.06
CA SER A 732 -26.52 13.98 -6.39
C SER A 732 -25.95 12.91 -5.46
N GLN A 733 -24.72 13.11 -4.97
CA GLN A 733 -24.07 12.21 -4.00
C GLN A 733 -24.51 12.47 -2.55
N ALA A 734 -24.94 13.68 -2.23
CA ALA A 734 -25.39 14.09 -0.90
C ALA A 734 -26.90 13.95 -0.67
N GLN A 735 -27.65 13.27 -1.56
CA GLN A 735 -29.12 13.17 -1.48
C GLN A 735 -29.63 12.60 -0.15
N SER A 736 -28.85 11.76 0.52
CA SER A 736 -29.19 11.17 1.80
C SER A 736 -28.82 12.05 3.02
N GLU A 737 -28.18 13.19 2.81
CA GLU A 737 -27.63 14.07 3.85
C GLU A 737 -28.24 15.48 3.76
N GLU A 738 -29.39 15.68 4.40
CA GLU A 738 -30.19 16.91 4.30
C GLU A 738 -29.39 18.19 4.64
N ARG A 739 -28.61 18.19 5.73
CA ARG A 739 -27.79 19.36 6.10
C ARG A 739 -26.74 19.70 5.04
N LEU A 740 -26.06 18.69 4.50
CA LEU A 740 -25.06 18.89 3.45
C LEU A 740 -25.72 19.38 2.15
N LEU A 741 -26.89 18.85 1.80
CA LEU A 741 -27.66 19.29 0.65
C LEU A 741 -28.09 20.76 0.78
N ASN A 742 -28.65 21.14 1.93
CA ASN A 742 -29.05 22.52 2.22
C ASN A 742 -27.84 23.48 2.16
N TRP A 743 -26.68 23.05 2.64
CA TRP A 743 -25.44 23.83 2.53
C TRP A 743 -25.01 23.99 1.07
N LEU A 744 -25.03 22.93 0.27
CA LEU A 744 -24.70 22.96 -1.17
C LEU A 744 -25.64 23.89 -1.95
N GLU A 745 -26.93 23.87 -1.65
CA GLU A 745 -27.94 24.74 -2.27
C GLU A 745 -27.73 26.21 -1.92
N SER A 746 -27.42 26.50 -0.65
CA SER A 746 -27.04 27.85 -0.21
C SER A 746 -25.82 28.35 -0.97
N LEU A 747 -24.78 27.51 -1.10
CA LEU A 747 -23.56 27.84 -1.82
C LEU A 747 -23.81 28.10 -3.31
N GLU A 748 -24.61 27.24 -3.96
CA GLU A 748 -25.01 27.40 -5.36
C GLU A 748 -25.75 28.73 -5.59
N LYS A 749 -26.69 29.09 -4.72
CA LYS A 749 -27.40 30.38 -4.78
C LYS A 749 -26.46 31.57 -4.73
N GLN A 750 -25.42 31.52 -3.89
CA GLN A 750 -24.43 32.60 -3.81
C GLN A 750 -23.56 32.68 -5.07
N ILE A 751 -23.17 31.54 -5.63
CA ILE A 751 -22.40 31.47 -6.88
C ILE A 751 -23.23 32.01 -8.05
N GLU A 752 -24.52 31.68 -8.13
CA GLU A 752 -25.40 32.23 -9.16
C GLU A 752 -25.58 33.74 -9.03
N THR A 753 -25.69 34.24 -7.80
CA THR A 753 -25.77 35.68 -7.51
C THR A 753 -24.51 36.40 -7.98
N TRP A 754 -23.33 35.85 -7.66
CA TRP A 754 -22.05 36.35 -8.16
C TRP A 754 -21.99 36.36 -9.69
N ARG A 755 -22.42 35.28 -10.36
CA ARG A 755 -22.41 35.22 -11.83
C ARG A 755 -23.30 36.25 -12.51
N LYS A 756 -24.41 36.65 -11.87
CA LYS A 756 -25.38 37.61 -12.44
C LYS A 756 -24.97 39.08 -12.19
N ASN A 757 -24.40 39.38 -11.03
CA ASN A 757 -24.29 40.75 -10.52
C ASN A 757 -22.86 41.23 -10.23
N ASP A 758 -21.82 40.55 -10.76
CA ASP A 758 -20.43 40.68 -10.32
C ASP A 758 -20.25 40.37 -8.81
N LEU A 759 -19.00 40.24 -8.33
CA LEU A 759 -18.76 39.90 -6.92
C LEU A 759 -19.01 41.12 -6.02
N SER A 760 -20.11 41.10 -5.28
CA SER A 760 -20.31 42.06 -4.18
C SER A 760 -19.48 41.66 -2.94
N ALA A 761 -19.16 42.64 -2.08
CA ALA A 761 -18.47 42.38 -0.81
C ALA A 761 -19.27 41.44 0.11
N GLU A 762 -20.59 41.58 0.13
CA GLU A 762 -21.51 40.74 0.90
C GLU A 762 -21.52 39.30 0.38
N THR A 763 -21.67 39.10 -0.94
CA THR A 763 -21.62 37.76 -1.56
C THR A 763 -20.27 37.09 -1.31
N ALA A 764 -19.17 37.85 -1.40
CA ALA A 764 -17.84 37.35 -1.08
C ALA A 764 -17.74 36.87 0.37
N GLU A 765 -18.25 37.65 1.32
CA GLU A 765 -18.23 37.30 2.75
C GLU A 765 -19.07 36.05 3.02
N ILE A 766 -20.26 35.92 2.42
CA ILE A 766 -21.11 34.74 2.61
C ILE A 766 -20.42 33.49 2.04
N ILE A 767 -19.84 33.54 0.84
CA ILE A 767 -19.12 32.40 0.25
C ILE A 767 -17.97 31.97 1.16
N LEU A 768 -17.16 32.91 1.65
CA LEU A 768 -16.06 32.61 2.58
C LEU A 768 -16.57 31.98 3.88
N LYS A 769 -17.66 32.49 4.46
CA LYS A 769 -18.28 31.90 5.67
C LYS A 769 -18.78 30.47 5.43
N LEU A 770 -19.42 30.22 4.29
CA LEU A 770 -19.90 28.88 3.92
C LEU A 770 -18.74 27.90 3.73
N CYS A 771 -17.66 28.31 3.06
CA CYS A 771 -16.49 27.46 2.84
C CYS A 771 -15.65 27.24 4.11
N ALA A 772 -15.63 28.22 5.03
CA ALA A 772 -14.92 28.11 6.31
C ALA A 772 -15.42 26.95 7.18
N ARG A 773 -16.69 26.55 7.05
CA ARG A 773 -17.24 25.35 7.73
C ARG A 773 -16.50 24.07 7.38
N TYR A 774 -16.00 23.97 6.14
CA TYR A 774 -15.26 22.81 5.65
C TYR A 774 -13.75 22.94 5.89
N SER A 775 -13.27 24.03 6.52
CA SER A 775 -11.83 24.34 6.62
C SER A 775 -11.05 23.41 7.55
N GLY A 776 -11.73 22.49 8.23
CA GLY A 776 -11.23 21.95 9.48
C GLY A 776 -10.96 20.49 9.58
#